data_AF-A0A428QXW4-F1
#
_entry.id   AF-A0A428QXW4-F1
#
_cell.length_a   1.000
_cell.length_b   1.000
_cell.length_c   1.000
_cell.angle_alpha   90.00
_cell.angle_beta   90.00
_cell.angle_gamma   90.00
#
_symmetry.space_group_name_H-M   'P 1'
#
loop_
_entity.id
_entity.type
_entity.pdbx_description
1 polymer ?
#
loop_
_entity_poly.entity_id
_entity_poly.type
_entity_poly.pdbx_seq_one_letter_code
_entity_poly.pdbx_strand_id
1 'polypeptide(L)'
;MTDTCTYNCSAHPTAISAYGDISGIGVVAAFFATAWIVVLLLIGYYLVVFNPELDPFRQPGKRTPCQYPNVIDYEFLYVVRKLPGLRSLQYSQRLRSSQLESALNKCVITAADIQIFTGLAIMISGYIALHCGLQSYHWQLTVHLVWLASLTHLAALSFLRNHLANRPGPRTWRVIAMSIMLVFLAVAVGLAGYFDWGDEGSNKASDFAVCYFGKKMDTRSVAFESMIKTLILLVYGFFIRLAKMSRAFEGSLRAFPAHLSARAMRLQRGSDQDTQQWDPRTLANSTKSFIHGVKSSLYMTGLSFVSIHVNLLTSFLAEQVYWLTLSALWVTRRYFKTRLLGPREENEWTFGQVLPLLLVVAPLAAILEQVIPAQASTDRRRQRPGQRALLMLNQLERDEAEDNNIPVEIDHQYIHSLAYRGAFLLAAIAYIEVGIFFVVDESPGITRPLLRIGVLFFATNPLLQLLWIHCALWIPYLTHRNVIRRTVRGVVLTMLTAITVNEFLLGAVTLIEEGDFSPSIITIDYLSFVTPGFGLVFSLLTMWYVGIVKDSREVSFDWSFIAHLLLALSGVTTFILMRQIPPVDFACSLSVCICVEFVWYILELLVERRATAPQRAVFLRCGLLLSILSALGVSYVFLPIVDALGSSTMVSAGLWILVDMIVSFVRSRRTRGESATSNT
;
A
#
# COMPACT_ATOMS: atom_id res chain seq x y z
N MET A 1 -35.31 14.76 -39.17
CA MET A 1 -35.40 13.39 -39.72
C MET A 1 -35.50 12.45 -38.54
N THR A 2 -36.73 12.11 -38.17
CA THR A 2 -37.05 11.09 -37.16
C THR A 2 -37.22 9.76 -37.88
N ASP A 3 -36.10 9.18 -38.31
CA ASP A 3 -36.07 7.74 -38.53
C ASP A 3 -36.01 7.12 -37.15
N THR A 4 -37.06 6.41 -36.76
CA THR A 4 -37.09 5.66 -35.51
C THR A 4 -36.01 4.59 -35.58
N CYS A 5 -34.88 4.78 -34.89
CA CYS A 5 -33.86 3.75 -34.76
C CYS A 5 -34.49 2.52 -34.10
N THR A 6 -34.51 1.39 -34.80
CA THR A 6 -35.05 0.12 -34.30
C THR A 6 -33.93 -0.90 -34.14
N TYR A 7 -33.91 -1.59 -33.00
CA TYR A 7 -33.01 -2.73 -32.76
C TYR A 7 -33.81 -4.03 -32.68
N ASN A 8 -33.21 -5.15 -33.11
CA ASN A 8 -33.83 -6.47 -33.05
C ASN A 8 -33.01 -7.41 -32.15
N CYS A 9 -33.53 -7.69 -30.96
CA CYS A 9 -32.89 -8.58 -29.99
C CYS A 9 -32.86 -10.06 -30.41
N SER A 10 -33.64 -10.45 -31.42
CA SER A 10 -33.63 -11.81 -31.96
C SER A 10 -32.60 -12.00 -33.07
N ALA A 11 -32.02 -10.92 -33.62
CA ALA A 11 -31.14 -10.99 -34.78
C ALA A 11 -29.69 -11.40 -34.47
N HIS A 12 -29.26 -11.36 -33.19
CA HIS A 12 -27.93 -11.77 -32.70
C HIS A 12 -26.79 -11.57 -33.73
N PRO A 13 -26.41 -10.31 -34.02
CA PRO A 13 -25.44 -10.02 -35.06
C PRO A 13 -24.11 -10.75 -34.80
N THR A 14 -23.52 -11.31 -35.85
CA THR A 14 -22.31 -12.13 -35.74
C THR A 14 -21.01 -11.31 -35.75
N ALA A 15 -21.07 -10.07 -36.26
CA ALA A 15 -19.93 -9.16 -36.34
C ALA A 15 -20.15 -7.89 -35.51
N ILE A 16 -19.06 -7.37 -34.94
CA ILE A 16 -19.05 -6.06 -34.30
C ILE A 16 -18.95 -5.01 -35.42
N SER A 17 -19.86 -4.03 -35.42
CA SER A 17 -19.82 -2.92 -36.37
C SER A 17 -18.88 -1.84 -35.85
N ALA A 18 -18.06 -1.25 -36.74
CA ALA A 18 -17.16 -0.18 -36.36
C ALA A 18 -17.91 1.09 -35.92
N TYR A 19 -17.57 1.64 -34.76
CA TYR A 19 -18.19 2.89 -34.27
C TYR A 19 -17.16 3.93 -33.78
N GLY A 20 -16.56 4.62 -34.77
CA GLY A 20 -15.42 5.52 -34.58
C GLY A 20 -15.65 6.73 -33.66
N ASP A 21 -16.89 7.08 -33.31
CA ASP A 21 -17.16 8.18 -32.37
C ASP A 21 -16.94 7.77 -30.90
N ILE A 22 -16.93 6.47 -30.61
CA ILE A 22 -16.69 5.91 -29.27
C ILE A 22 -15.37 5.16 -29.21
N SER A 23 -15.13 4.25 -30.16
CA SER A 23 -13.95 3.37 -30.20
C SER A 23 -12.81 3.91 -31.06
N GLY A 24 -13.00 5.07 -31.68
CA GLY A 24 -12.04 5.68 -32.60
C GLY A 24 -10.73 6.10 -31.94
N ILE A 25 -9.62 5.89 -32.63
CA ILE A 25 -8.27 6.07 -32.08
C ILE A 25 -8.03 7.47 -31.48
N GLY A 26 -8.55 8.54 -32.09
CA GLY A 26 -8.37 9.89 -31.57
C GLY A 26 -9.13 10.16 -30.26
N VAL A 27 -10.33 9.61 -30.11
CA VAL A 27 -11.12 9.71 -28.85
C VAL A 27 -10.39 8.98 -27.73
N VAL A 28 -9.95 7.75 -28.01
CA VAL A 28 -9.20 6.91 -27.07
C VAL A 28 -7.91 7.61 -26.65
N ALA A 29 -7.10 8.04 -27.61
CA ALA A 29 -5.86 8.74 -27.35
C ALA A 29 -6.09 9.98 -26.46
N ALA A 30 -7.14 10.74 -26.70
CA ALA A 30 -7.44 11.94 -25.93
C ALA A 30 -7.75 11.66 -24.45
N PHE A 31 -8.61 10.68 -24.17
CA PHE A 31 -8.97 10.31 -22.80
C PHE A 31 -7.79 9.71 -22.04
N PHE A 32 -7.07 8.79 -22.67
CA PHE A 32 -5.89 8.16 -22.07
C PHE A 32 -4.76 9.15 -21.82
N ALA A 33 -4.43 9.99 -22.81
CA ALA A 33 -3.39 11.00 -22.66
C ALA A 33 -3.72 11.96 -21.52
N THR A 34 -4.96 12.48 -21.46
CA THR A 34 -5.36 13.41 -20.40
C THR A 34 -5.29 12.77 -19.02
N ALA A 35 -5.84 11.55 -18.86
CA ALA A 35 -5.84 10.84 -17.59
C ALA A 35 -4.41 10.55 -17.10
N TRP A 36 -3.56 10.00 -17.96
CA TRP A 36 -2.17 9.68 -17.60
C TRP A 36 -1.31 10.92 -17.36
N ILE A 37 -1.49 12.01 -18.12
CA ILE A 37 -0.81 13.29 -17.85
C ILE A 37 -1.14 13.76 -16.43
N VAL A 38 -2.42 13.79 -16.04
CA VAL A 38 -2.82 14.26 -14.70
C VAL A 38 -2.32 13.31 -13.60
N VAL A 39 -2.36 11.99 -13.81
CA VAL A 39 -1.80 11.01 -12.86
C VAL A 39 -0.28 11.18 -12.70
N LEU A 40 0.46 11.38 -13.79
CA LEU A 40 1.91 11.62 -13.75
C LEU A 40 2.25 12.95 -13.07
N LEU A 41 1.47 14.00 -13.33
CA LEU A 41 1.60 15.29 -12.63
C LEU A 41 1.33 15.15 -11.13
N LEU A 42 0.34 14.34 -10.72
CA LEU A 42 0.08 14.04 -9.31
C LEU A 42 1.25 13.33 -8.65
N ILE A 43 1.85 12.32 -9.31
CA ILE A 43 3.04 11.63 -8.83
C ILE A 43 4.21 12.61 -8.68
N GLY A 44 4.47 13.42 -9.71
CA GLY A 44 5.55 14.41 -9.69
C GLY A 44 5.36 15.45 -8.57
N TYR A 45 4.14 15.93 -8.38
CA TYR A 45 3.79 16.85 -7.29
C TYR A 45 4.01 16.23 -5.91
N TYR A 46 3.58 14.98 -5.71
CA TYR A 46 3.81 14.27 -4.46
C TYR A 46 5.30 14.14 -4.14
N LEU A 47 6.09 13.69 -5.11
CA LEU A 47 7.51 13.42 -4.90
C LEU A 47 8.32 14.70 -4.66
N VAL A 48 8.02 15.79 -5.38
CA VAL A 48 8.88 16.99 -5.39
C VAL A 48 8.32 18.17 -4.59
N VAL A 49 7.02 18.42 -4.63
CA VAL A 49 6.41 19.68 -4.13
C VAL A 49 5.65 19.48 -2.82
N PHE A 50 4.99 18.34 -2.64
CA PHE A 50 4.12 18.10 -1.50
C PHE A 50 4.91 18.09 -0.17
N ASN A 51 4.57 18.99 0.77
CA ASN A 51 5.14 18.97 2.12
C ASN A 51 4.08 18.47 3.12
N PRO A 52 4.28 17.30 3.77
CA PRO A 52 3.34 16.74 4.75
C PRO A 52 3.24 17.56 6.05
N GLU A 53 4.20 18.43 6.31
CA GLU A 53 4.24 19.30 7.49
C GLU A 53 3.36 20.54 7.35
N LEU A 54 2.95 20.89 6.14
CA LEU A 54 2.13 22.08 5.90
C LEU A 54 0.64 21.73 5.94
N ASP A 55 -0.17 22.66 6.47
CA ASP A 55 -1.63 22.52 6.46
C ASP A 55 -2.15 22.44 5.00
N PRO A 56 -2.92 21.40 4.63
CA PRO A 56 -3.55 21.29 3.31
C PRO A 56 -4.58 22.38 3.00
N PHE A 57 -5.09 23.10 4.01
CA PHE A 57 -6.08 24.18 3.85
C PHE A 57 -5.52 25.59 4.06
N ARG A 58 -4.19 25.71 4.01
CA ARG A 58 -3.47 26.98 4.16
C ARG A 58 -3.86 28.01 3.11
N GLN A 59 -3.64 29.28 3.41
CA GLN A 59 -3.79 30.33 2.39
C GLN A 59 -2.62 30.25 1.38
N PRO A 60 -2.85 30.61 0.11
CA PRO A 60 -1.80 30.62 -0.91
C PRO A 60 -0.60 31.45 -0.45
N GLY A 61 0.61 30.88 -0.55
CA GLY A 61 1.85 31.56 -0.15
C GLY A 61 2.13 31.61 1.36
N LYS A 62 1.21 31.18 2.23
CA LYS A 62 1.47 31.06 3.68
C LYS A 62 1.99 29.67 4.02
N ARG A 63 2.99 29.57 4.90
CA ARG A 63 3.52 28.32 5.45
C ARG A 63 2.94 28.04 6.84
N THR A 64 1.65 27.77 6.93
CA THR A 64 1.03 27.39 8.21
C THR A 64 1.34 25.91 8.51
N PRO A 65 1.97 25.60 9.66
CA PRO A 65 2.27 24.21 10.02
C PRO A 65 0.99 23.42 10.28
N CYS A 66 1.03 22.14 9.93
CA CYS A 66 -0.01 21.18 10.23
C CYS A 66 0.13 20.71 11.67
N GLN A 67 -0.97 20.75 12.43
CA GLN A 67 -0.99 20.30 13.82
C GLN A 67 -0.69 18.80 13.98
N TYR A 68 -1.20 17.97 13.04
CA TYR A 68 -1.00 16.52 13.04
C TYR A 68 -0.55 16.07 11.64
N PRO A 69 0.75 16.12 11.31
CA PRO A 69 1.25 15.66 10.02
C PRO A 69 1.12 14.14 9.87
N ASN A 70 0.97 13.67 8.63
CA ASN A 70 0.95 12.23 8.38
C ASN A 70 2.38 11.67 8.44
N VAL A 71 2.61 10.75 9.37
CA VAL A 71 3.91 10.13 9.64
C VAL A 71 4.46 9.35 8.42
N ILE A 72 3.58 8.67 7.69
CA ILE A 72 3.98 7.80 6.57
C ILE A 72 4.47 8.64 5.40
N ASP A 73 3.74 9.70 5.06
CA ASP A 73 4.14 10.62 4.01
C ASP A 73 5.47 11.32 4.37
N TYR A 74 5.65 11.70 5.64
CA TYR A 74 6.88 12.30 6.12
C TYR A 74 8.09 11.38 5.95
N GLU A 75 8.05 10.16 6.47
CA GLU A 75 9.17 9.21 6.38
C GLU A 75 9.48 8.80 4.94
N PHE A 76 8.44 8.49 4.15
CA PHE A 76 8.63 8.08 2.77
C PHE A 76 9.31 9.19 1.96
N LEU A 77 8.81 10.42 2.05
CA LEU A 77 9.39 11.56 1.33
C LEU A 77 10.78 11.92 1.84
N TYR A 78 11.02 11.80 3.15
CA TYR A 78 12.35 12.03 3.74
C TYR A 78 13.40 11.06 3.17
N VAL A 79 13.04 9.79 2.96
CA VAL A 79 13.94 8.79 2.37
C VAL A 79 14.08 9.01 0.86
N VAL A 80 12.97 9.15 0.14
CA VAL A 80 12.96 9.23 -1.33
C VAL A 80 13.63 10.51 -1.85
N ARG A 81 13.46 11.64 -1.16
CA ARG A 81 14.09 12.92 -1.56
C ARG A 81 15.60 12.97 -1.34
N LYS A 82 16.18 12.02 -0.59
CA LYS A 82 17.64 11.87 -0.49
C LYS A 82 18.28 11.30 -1.76
N LEU A 83 17.48 10.75 -2.68
CA LEU A 83 17.99 10.27 -3.97
C LEU A 83 18.53 11.44 -4.81
N PRO A 84 19.73 11.31 -5.41
CA PRO A 84 20.43 12.43 -6.04
C PRO A 84 19.65 13.10 -7.18
N GLY A 85 18.90 12.31 -7.98
CA GLY A 85 18.09 12.84 -9.08
C GLY A 85 16.90 13.69 -8.63
N LEU A 86 16.18 13.23 -7.60
CA LEU A 86 15.04 13.96 -7.02
C LEU A 86 15.49 15.23 -6.28
N ARG A 87 16.62 15.15 -5.57
CA ARG A 87 17.21 16.31 -4.89
C ARG A 87 17.60 17.41 -5.88
N SER A 88 18.16 17.04 -7.04
CA SER A 88 18.46 18.00 -8.11
C SER A 88 17.19 18.62 -8.71
N LEU A 89 16.10 17.86 -8.84
CA LEU A 89 14.82 18.37 -9.33
C LEU A 89 14.15 19.33 -8.33
N GLN A 90 14.24 19.03 -7.03
CA GLN A 90 13.70 19.88 -5.96
C GLN A 90 14.44 21.23 -5.86
N TYR A 91 15.77 21.22 -6.03
CA TYR A 91 16.58 22.45 -6.10
C TYR A 91 16.49 23.18 -7.44
N SER A 92 15.83 22.60 -8.44
CA SER A 92 15.64 23.28 -9.72
C SER A 92 14.82 24.54 -9.52
N GLN A 93 15.46 25.69 -9.73
CA GLN A 93 14.90 27.03 -9.60
C GLN A 93 13.59 27.21 -10.40
N ARG A 94 13.40 26.43 -11.49
CA ARG A 94 12.16 26.44 -12.28
C ARG A 94 10.98 25.80 -11.55
N LEU A 95 11.21 24.71 -10.80
CA LEU A 95 10.14 24.00 -10.09
C LEU A 95 9.61 24.75 -8.89
N ARG A 96 10.48 25.52 -8.22
CA ARG A 96 10.14 26.35 -7.06
C ARG A 96 9.56 27.72 -7.45
N SER A 97 9.46 28.03 -8.75
CA SER A 97 8.81 29.26 -9.19
C SER A 97 7.30 29.19 -8.93
N SER A 98 6.76 30.21 -8.26
CA SER A 98 5.30 30.36 -8.05
C SER A 98 4.53 30.39 -9.37
N GLN A 99 5.20 30.75 -10.46
CA GLN A 99 4.71 30.70 -11.82
C GLN A 99 4.44 29.27 -12.27
N LEU A 100 5.41 28.34 -12.14
CA LEU A 100 5.21 26.94 -12.52
C LEU A 100 4.10 26.28 -11.68
N GLU A 101 4.04 26.55 -10.37
CA GLU A 101 2.93 26.05 -9.54
C GLU A 101 1.57 26.55 -10.06
N SER A 102 1.50 27.83 -10.47
CA SER A 102 0.30 28.38 -11.13
C SER A 102 0.02 27.71 -12.47
N ALA A 103 1.04 27.42 -13.28
CA ALA A 103 0.94 26.73 -14.56
C ALA A 103 0.38 25.30 -14.39
N LEU A 104 0.93 24.54 -13.46
CA LEU A 104 0.51 23.18 -13.16
C LEU A 104 -0.91 23.15 -12.62
N ASN A 105 -1.25 24.06 -11.70
CA ASN A 105 -2.63 24.22 -11.22
C ASN A 105 -3.59 24.51 -12.38
N LYS A 106 -3.24 25.44 -13.29
CA LYS A 106 -4.05 25.74 -14.48
C LYS A 106 -4.19 24.52 -15.40
N CYS A 107 -3.08 23.84 -15.71
CA CYS A 107 -3.07 22.63 -16.54
C CYS A 107 -4.00 21.55 -15.98
N VAL A 108 -3.88 21.22 -14.69
CA VAL A 108 -4.70 20.18 -14.05
C VAL A 108 -6.16 20.60 -14.00
N ILE A 109 -6.46 21.88 -13.73
CA ILE A 109 -7.84 22.40 -13.77
C ILE A 109 -8.42 22.28 -15.17
N THR A 110 -7.71 22.74 -16.20
CA THR A 110 -8.18 22.71 -17.60
C THR A 110 -8.37 21.28 -18.08
N ALA A 111 -7.43 20.38 -17.78
CA ALA A 111 -7.54 18.96 -18.11
C ALA A 111 -8.76 18.32 -17.45
N ALA A 112 -9.01 18.61 -16.17
CA ALA A 112 -10.18 18.13 -15.46
C ALA A 112 -11.48 18.73 -16.06
N ASP A 113 -11.55 20.04 -16.29
CA ASP A 113 -12.77 20.69 -16.80
C ASP A 113 -13.14 20.14 -18.19
N ILE A 114 -12.16 19.93 -19.08
CA ILE A 114 -12.37 19.29 -20.39
C ILE A 114 -12.91 17.87 -20.21
N GLN A 115 -12.29 17.06 -19.35
CA GLN A 115 -12.71 15.67 -19.10
C GLN A 115 -14.11 15.57 -18.49
N ILE A 116 -14.55 16.56 -17.69
CA ILE A 116 -15.93 16.59 -17.19
C ILE A 116 -16.90 16.69 -18.35
N PHE A 117 -16.69 17.65 -19.27
CA PHE A 117 -17.60 17.88 -20.38
C PHE A 117 -17.54 16.76 -21.42
N THR A 118 -16.34 16.29 -21.79
CA THR A 118 -16.20 15.19 -22.75
C THR A 118 -16.70 13.87 -22.18
N GLY A 119 -16.45 13.59 -20.90
CA GLY A 119 -16.95 12.40 -20.21
C GLY A 119 -18.49 12.39 -20.12
N LEU A 120 -19.11 13.52 -19.76
CA LEU A 120 -20.57 13.66 -19.78
C LEU A 120 -21.14 13.52 -21.20
N ALA A 121 -20.51 14.13 -22.21
CA ALA A 121 -20.95 14.03 -23.59
C ALA A 121 -20.91 12.58 -24.12
N ILE A 122 -19.83 11.84 -23.85
CA ILE A 122 -19.72 10.42 -24.21
C ILE A 122 -20.78 9.59 -23.48
N MET A 123 -21.00 9.86 -22.19
CA MET A 123 -21.99 9.11 -21.43
C MET A 123 -23.42 9.36 -21.93
N ILE A 124 -23.80 10.62 -22.13
CA ILE A 124 -25.12 10.99 -22.69
C ILE A 124 -25.30 10.39 -24.09
N SER A 125 -24.29 10.49 -24.95
CA SER A 125 -24.33 9.91 -26.30
C SER A 125 -24.43 8.39 -26.25
N GLY A 126 -23.73 7.74 -25.33
CA GLY A 126 -23.84 6.30 -25.09
C GLY A 126 -25.25 5.88 -24.71
N TYR A 127 -25.93 6.60 -23.81
CA TYR A 127 -27.33 6.32 -23.45
C TYR A 127 -28.30 6.56 -24.62
N ILE A 128 -28.10 7.61 -25.42
CA ILE A 128 -28.93 7.85 -26.61
C ILE A 128 -28.71 6.75 -27.65
N ALA A 129 -27.45 6.38 -27.92
CA ALA A 129 -27.09 5.32 -28.85
C ALA A 129 -27.58 3.95 -28.36
N LEU A 130 -27.70 3.75 -27.04
CA LEU A 130 -28.25 2.54 -26.47
C LEU A 130 -29.69 2.30 -26.96
N HIS A 131 -30.55 3.34 -26.96
CA HIS A 131 -31.90 3.24 -27.53
C HIS A 131 -31.92 2.92 -29.03
N CYS A 132 -30.82 3.21 -29.74
CA CYS A 132 -30.66 2.94 -31.16
C CYS A 132 -30.03 1.56 -31.45
N GLY A 133 -29.80 0.72 -30.43
CA GLY A 133 -29.16 -0.59 -30.59
C GLY A 133 -27.63 -0.53 -30.52
N LEU A 134 -27.06 0.08 -29.48
CA LEU A 134 -25.62 0.02 -29.26
C LEU A 134 -25.18 -1.41 -28.88
N GLN A 135 -24.12 -1.93 -29.51
CA GLN A 135 -23.54 -3.23 -29.18
C GLN A 135 -22.91 -3.22 -27.78
N SER A 136 -22.94 -4.36 -27.09
CA SER A 136 -22.41 -4.53 -25.73
C SER A 136 -20.91 -4.20 -25.64
N TYR A 137 -20.15 -4.52 -26.68
CA TYR A 137 -18.75 -4.11 -26.85
C TYR A 137 -18.55 -2.59 -26.71
N HIS A 138 -19.28 -1.78 -27.50
CA HIS A 138 -19.16 -0.31 -27.49
C HIS A 138 -19.63 0.30 -26.17
N TRP A 139 -20.66 -0.28 -25.56
CA TRP A 139 -21.10 0.12 -24.24
C TRP A 139 -19.99 -0.06 -23.19
N GLN A 140 -19.34 -1.23 -23.19
CA GLN A 140 -18.26 -1.49 -22.23
C GLN A 140 -17.05 -0.56 -22.46
N LEU A 141 -16.68 -0.26 -23.70
CA LEU A 141 -15.66 0.75 -23.99
C LEU A 141 -16.04 2.15 -23.49
N THR A 142 -17.31 2.55 -23.68
CA THR A 142 -17.86 3.82 -23.17
C THR A 142 -17.69 3.93 -21.65
N VAL A 143 -18.04 2.87 -20.92
CA VAL A 143 -17.90 2.81 -19.45
C VAL A 143 -16.44 3.01 -19.03
N HIS A 144 -15.48 2.35 -19.69
CA HIS A 144 -14.06 2.49 -19.37
C HIS A 144 -13.51 3.90 -19.69
N LEU A 145 -13.95 4.54 -20.77
CA LEU A 145 -13.55 5.92 -21.09
C LEU A 145 -14.04 6.92 -20.03
N VAL A 146 -15.30 6.79 -19.60
CA VAL A 146 -15.86 7.67 -18.56
C VAL A 146 -15.28 7.35 -17.19
N TRP A 147 -14.86 6.10 -16.94
CA TRP A 147 -14.04 5.75 -15.78
C TRP A 147 -12.69 6.48 -15.78
N LEU A 148 -12.00 6.57 -16.93
CA LEU A 148 -10.76 7.36 -17.03
C LEU A 148 -10.99 8.85 -16.79
N ALA A 149 -12.10 9.41 -17.27
CA ALA A 149 -12.50 10.77 -16.94
C ALA A 149 -12.71 10.94 -15.43
N SER A 150 -13.43 10.01 -14.78
CA SER A 150 -13.64 10.04 -13.33
C SER A 150 -12.32 9.95 -12.55
N LEU A 151 -11.37 9.11 -12.96
CA LEU A 151 -10.02 9.06 -12.38
C LEU A 151 -9.28 10.39 -12.50
N THR A 152 -9.41 11.09 -13.63
CA THR A 152 -8.83 12.43 -13.83
C THR A 152 -9.39 13.41 -12.80
N HIS A 153 -10.68 13.35 -12.50
CA HIS A 153 -11.32 14.19 -11.48
C HIS A 153 -10.86 13.86 -10.07
N LEU A 154 -10.76 12.57 -9.73
CA LEU A 154 -10.25 12.14 -8.44
C LEU A 154 -8.79 12.59 -8.24
N ALA A 155 -7.96 12.48 -9.27
CA ALA A 155 -6.58 12.98 -9.25
C ALA A 155 -6.52 14.52 -9.12
N ALA A 156 -7.39 15.24 -9.83
CA ALA A 156 -7.48 16.70 -9.76
C ALA A 156 -7.91 17.19 -8.37
N LEU A 157 -8.89 16.55 -7.72
CA LEU A 157 -9.32 16.90 -6.35
C LEU A 157 -8.18 16.71 -5.34
N SER A 158 -7.39 15.65 -5.51
CA SER A 158 -6.20 15.34 -4.71
C SER A 158 -5.09 16.39 -4.88
N PHE A 159 -4.73 16.69 -6.14
CA PHE A 159 -3.69 17.66 -6.48
C PHE A 159 -4.08 19.10 -6.08
N LEU A 160 -5.28 19.53 -6.46
CA LEU A 160 -5.76 20.90 -6.32
C LEU A 160 -6.39 21.19 -4.95
N ARG A 161 -6.21 20.30 -3.96
CA ARG A 161 -6.91 20.40 -2.67
C ARG A 161 -6.76 21.76 -2.00
N ASN A 162 -5.52 22.24 -1.91
CA ASN A 162 -5.21 23.56 -1.35
C ASN A 162 -5.80 24.71 -2.18
N HIS A 163 -5.77 24.57 -3.52
CA HIS A 163 -6.29 25.57 -4.44
C HIS A 163 -7.82 25.70 -4.37
N LEU A 164 -8.54 24.56 -4.35
CA LEU A 164 -10.00 24.50 -4.30
C LEU A 164 -10.56 24.81 -2.92
N ALA A 165 -9.82 24.51 -1.85
CA ALA A 165 -10.20 24.90 -0.48
C ALA A 165 -10.38 26.41 -0.32
N ASN A 166 -9.55 27.20 -1.00
CA ASN A 166 -9.58 28.66 -0.96
C ASN A 166 -10.57 29.28 -1.98
N ARG A 167 -11.23 28.48 -2.82
CA ARG A 167 -12.14 28.93 -3.89
C ARG A 167 -13.44 28.12 -3.89
N PRO A 168 -14.37 28.39 -2.96
CA PRO A 168 -15.55 27.56 -2.76
C PRO A 168 -16.49 27.54 -3.97
N GLY A 169 -16.69 28.67 -4.67
CA GLY A 169 -17.57 28.72 -5.85
C GLY A 169 -17.14 27.78 -6.98
N PRO A 170 -15.90 27.94 -7.52
CA PRO A 170 -15.36 27.04 -8.54
C PRO A 170 -15.26 25.57 -8.09
N ARG A 171 -15.19 25.31 -6.79
CA ARG A 171 -15.21 23.96 -6.24
C ARG A 171 -16.62 23.35 -6.31
N THR A 172 -17.65 24.08 -5.89
CA THR A 172 -19.01 23.56 -5.77
C THR A 172 -19.57 23.10 -7.12
N TRP A 173 -19.46 23.91 -8.18
CA TRP A 173 -20.01 23.50 -9.49
C TRP A 173 -19.28 22.27 -10.06
N ARG A 174 -17.96 22.17 -9.86
CA ARG A 174 -17.17 21.00 -10.27
C ARG A 174 -17.60 19.75 -9.54
N VAL A 175 -17.75 19.83 -8.22
CA VAL A 175 -18.25 18.71 -7.41
C VAL A 175 -19.65 18.30 -7.85
N ILE A 176 -20.54 19.25 -8.15
CA ILE A 176 -21.89 18.94 -8.68
C ILE A 176 -21.77 18.20 -10.02
N ALA A 177 -20.96 18.69 -10.96
CA ALA A 177 -20.77 18.06 -12.26
C ALA A 177 -20.14 16.66 -12.15
N MET A 178 -19.15 16.50 -11.27
CA MET A 178 -18.54 15.20 -10.95
C MET A 178 -19.57 14.24 -10.32
N SER A 179 -20.44 14.72 -9.41
CA SER A 179 -21.52 13.92 -8.82
C SER A 179 -22.53 13.44 -9.88
N ILE A 180 -22.89 14.30 -10.84
CA ILE A 180 -23.77 13.91 -11.94
C ILE A 180 -23.13 12.79 -12.76
N MET A 181 -21.88 12.98 -13.18
CA MET A 181 -21.13 11.97 -13.93
C MET A 181 -20.96 10.67 -13.16
N LEU A 182 -20.73 10.75 -11.85
CA LEU A 182 -20.63 9.60 -10.95
C LEU A 182 -21.91 8.77 -10.96
N VAL A 183 -23.09 9.42 -10.90
CA VAL A 183 -24.39 8.73 -10.94
C VAL A 183 -24.57 8.03 -12.29
N PHE A 184 -24.31 8.73 -13.40
CA PHE A 184 -24.39 8.10 -14.72
C PHE A 184 -23.41 6.93 -14.86
N LEU A 185 -22.17 7.09 -14.42
CA LEU A 185 -21.16 6.04 -14.49
C LEU A 185 -21.51 4.84 -13.58
N ALA A 186 -22.05 5.07 -12.38
CA ALA A 186 -22.47 4.00 -11.48
C ALA A 186 -23.60 3.15 -12.08
N VAL A 187 -24.59 3.80 -12.70
CA VAL A 187 -25.65 3.10 -13.43
C VAL A 187 -25.06 2.35 -14.63
N ALA A 188 -24.15 2.96 -15.38
CA ALA A 188 -23.56 2.35 -16.55
C ALA A 188 -22.68 1.13 -16.22
N VAL A 189 -21.91 1.19 -15.13
CA VAL A 189 -21.17 0.04 -14.58
C VAL A 189 -22.14 -1.06 -14.15
N GLY A 190 -23.24 -0.70 -13.47
CA GLY A 190 -24.30 -1.64 -13.10
C GLY A 190 -24.87 -2.40 -14.31
N LEU A 191 -25.06 -1.70 -15.42
CA LEU A 191 -25.51 -2.28 -16.68
C LEU A 191 -24.42 -3.11 -17.37
N ALA A 192 -23.14 -2.78 -17.19
CA ALA A 192 -22.03 -3.54 -17.74
C ALA A 192 -21.83 -4.91 -17.05
N GLY A 193 -22.34 -5.09 -15.83
CA GLY A 193 -22.28 -6.37 -15.10
C GLY A 193 -23.04 -7.52 -15.77
N TYR A 194 -23.87 -7.23 -16.78
CA TYR A 194 -24.57 -8.25 -17.57
C TYR A 194 -23.70 -8.93 -18.62
N PHE A 195 -22.54 -8.38 -18.97
CA PHE A 195 -21.75 -8.82 -20.13
C PHE A 195 -20.64 -9.80 -19.71
N ASP A 196 -20.83 -11.08 -20.04
CA ASP A 196 -19.84 -12.13 -19.80
C ASP A 196 -19.56 -12.91 -21.10
N TRP A 197 -18.50 -12.51 -21.80
CA TRP A 197 -18.18 -12.99 -23.14
C TRP A 197 -17.30 -14.26 -23.17
N GLY A 198 -17.32 -15.07 -22.11
CA GLY A 198 -16.61 -16.36 -22.09
C GLY A 198 -17.21 -17.40 -23.03
N ASP A 199 -16.50 -18.52 -23.26
CA ASP A 199 -16.96 -19.60 -24.15
C ASP A 199 -18.27 -20.27 -23.68
N GLU A 200 -18.56 -20.23 -22.37
CA GLU A 200 -19.85 -20.65 -21.77
C GLU A 200 -20.84 -19.49 -21.57
N GLY A 201 -20.47 -18.27 -21.98
CA GLY A 201 -21.24 -17.05 -21.77
C GLY A 201 -22.56 -17.03 -22.55
N SER A 202 -23.63 -16.57 -21.89
CA SER A 202 -24.95 -16.45 -22.52
C SER A 202 -25.07 -15.30 -23.54
N ASN A 203 -24.04 -14.47 -23.68
CA ASN A 203 -24.04 -13.29 -24.53
C ASN A 203 -22.73 -13.03 -25.26
N LYS A 204 -22.84 -12.51 -26.48
CA LYS A 204 -21.69 -12.19 -27.35
C LYS A 204 -21.41 -10.70 -27.33
N ALA A 205 -20.15 -10.32 -27.54
CA ALA A 205 -19.72 -8.92 -27.62
C ALA A 205 -20.41 -8.12 -28.74
N SER A 206 -20.83 -8.80 -29.82
CA SER A 206 -21.57 -8.21 -30.94
C SER A 206 -23.03 -7.93 -30.65
N ASP A 207 -23.62 -8.59 -29.63
CA ASP A 207 -25.05 -8.44 -29.34
C ASP A 207 -25.38 -7.04 -28.81
N PHE A 208 -26.62 -6.59 -29.06
CA PHE A 208 -27.10 -5.30 -28.58
C PHE A 208 -27.22 -5.28 -27.04
N ALA A 209 -26.63 -4.26 -26.42
CA ALA A 209 -26.55 -4.11 -24.97
C ALA A 209 -27.93 -4.13 -24.29
N VAL A 210 -28.89 -3.42 -24.88
CA VAL A 210 -30.28 -3.28 -24.37
C VAL A 210 -30.95 -4.64 -24.14
N CYS A 211 -30.64 -5.62 -24.98
CA CYS A 211 -31.32 -6.92 -24.99
C CYS A 211 -31.02 -7.79 -23.75
N TYR A 212 -30.03 -7.40 -22.95
CA TYR A 212 -29.66 -8.08 -21.71
C TYR A 212 -30.12 -7.35 -20.45
N PHE A 213 -30.54 -6.09 -20.58
CA PHE A 213 -31.01 -5.31 -19.44
C PHE A 213 -32.35 -5.86 -18.93
N GLY A 214 -32.43 -6.10 -17.63
CA GLY A 214 -33.62 -6.69 -17.00
C GLY A 214 -33.68 -8.22 -17.02
N LYS A 215 -32.73 -8.91 -17.67
CA LYS A 215 -32.53 -10.35 -17.45
C LYS A 215 -31.98 -10.59 -16.03
N LYS A 216 -32.05 -11.83 -15.55
CA LYS A 216 -31.44 -12.19 -14.27
C LYS A 216 -29.92 -12.20 -14.44
N MET A 217 -29.21 -11.36 -13.68
CA MET A 217 -27.75 -11.39 -13.63
C MET A 217 -27.29 -12.73 -13.04
N ASP A 218 -26.27 -13.34 -13.64
CA ASP A 218 -25.60 -14.46 -13.00
C ASP A 218 -24.68 -13.93 -11.88
N THR A 219 -25.08 -14.17 -10.64
CA THR A 219 -24.36 -13.70 -9.46
C THR A 219 -23.03 -14.43 -9.23
N ARG A 220 -22.74 -15.50 -9.98
CA ARG A 220 -21.47 -16.22 -9.94
C ARG A 220 -20.51 -15.82 -11.05
N SER A 221 -20.97 -15.00 -12.02
CA SER A 221 -20.16 -14.55 -13.15
C SER A 221 -19.04 -13.58 -12.72
N VAL A 222 -17.96 -13.57 -13.49
CA VAL A 222 -16.83 -12.63 -13.33
C VAL A 222 -17.30 -11.19 -13.54
N ALA A 223 -18.23 -10.99 -14.48
CA ALA A 223 -18.78 -9.68 -14.81
C ALA A 223 -19.54 -9.04 -13.64
N PHE A 224 -20.40 -9.82 -12.97
CA PHE A 224 -21.15 -9.36 -11.80
C PHE A 224 -20.24 -8.96 -10.65
N GLU A 225 -19.19 -9.74 -10.38
CA GLU A 225 -18.26 -9.40 -9.32
C GLU A 225 -17.40 -8.19 -9.65
N SER A 226 -16.88 -8.12 -10.88
CA SER A 226 -16.12 -6.97 -11.37
C SER A 226 -16.96 -5.69 -11.29
N MET A 227 -18.26 -5.77 -11.60
CA MET A 227 -19.22 -4.68 -11.40
C MET A 227 -19.29 -4.24 -9.94
N ILE A 228 -19.46 -5.16 -8.99
CA ILE A 228 -19.54 -4.83 -7.55
C ILE A 228 -18.25 -4.15 -7.08
N LYS A 229 -17.08 -4.73 -7.40
CA LYS A 229 -15.77 -4.15 -7.07
C LYS A 229 -15.68 -2.72 -7.60
N THR A 230 -15.93 -2.55 -8.90
CA THR A 230 -15.85 -1.27 -9.59
C THR A 230 -16.77 -0.23 -8.97
N LEU A 231 -18.01 -0.60 -8.61
CA LEU A 231 -18.97 0.29 -7.97
C LEU A 231 -18.54 0.70 -6.57
N ILE A 232 -18.07 -0.24 -5.74
CA ILE A 232 -17.56 0.05 -4.40
C ILE A 232 -16.38 1.01 -4.48
N LEU A 233 -15.42 0.75 -5.38
CA LEU A 233 -14.22 1.58 -5.55
C LEU A 233 -14.54 2.99 -6.03
N LEU A 234 -15.50 3.11 -6.93
CA LEU A 234 -15.97 4.39 -7.46
C LEU A 234 -16.60 5.24 -6.37
N VAL A 235 -17.57 4.65 -5.64
CA VAL A 235 -18.30 5.31 -4.55
C VAL A 235 -17.33 5.68 -3.43
N TYR A 236 -16.56 4.72 -2.93
CA TYR A 236 -15.58 4.94 -1.88
C TYR A 236 -14.57 6.03 -2.28
N GLY A 237 -13.99 5.93 -3.48
CA GLY A 237 -12.98 6.84 -3.98
C GLY A 237 -13.46 8.29 -4.12
N PHE A 238 -14.72 8.48 -4.53
CA PHE A 238 -15.32 9.81 -4.62
C PHE A 238 -15.62 10.39 -3.23
N PHE A 239 -16.36 9.65 -2.40
CA PHE A 239 -16.82 10.16 -1.11
C PHE A 239 -15.66 10.41 -0.13
N ILE A 240 -14.61 9.57 -0.11
CA ILE A 240 -13.46 9.81 0.78
C ILE A 240 -12.74 11.10 0.41
N ARG A 241 -12.53 11.39 -0.88
CA ARG A 241 -11.88 12.62 -1.37
C ARG A 241 -12.75 13.85 -1.10
N LEU A 242 -14.06 13.72 -1.28
CA LEU A 242 -15.01 14.78 -0.95
C LEU A 242 -15.01 15.08 0.56
N ALA A 243 -15.09 14.04 1.41
CA ALA A 243 -15.05 14.18 2.86
C ALA A 243 -13.73 14.82 3.32
N LYS A 244 -12.60 14.40 2.72
CA LYS A 244 -11.28 15.00 2.94
C LYS A 244 -11.19 16.48 2.55
N MET A 245 -12.09 17.03 1.74
CA MET A 245 -12.13 18.49 1.51
C MET A 245 -12.68 19.29 2.71
N SER A 246 -13.27 18.63 3.71
CA SER A 246 -13.70 19.27 4.95
C SER A 246 -12.55 19.38 5.95
N ARG A 247 -12.34 20.61 6.47
CA ARG A 247 -11.34 20.90 7.52
C ARG A 247 -11.58 20.07 8.79
N ALA A 248 -12.84 19.95 9.21
CA ALA A 248 -13.21 19.23 10.42
C ALA A 248 -12.97 17.72 10.27
N PHE A 249 -13.39 17.14 9.13
CA PHE A 249 -13.22 15.71 8.87
C PHE A 249 -11.74 15.34 8.78
N GLU A 250 -10.95 16.07 7.98
CA GLU A 250 -9.51 15.81 7.90
C GLU A 250 -8.80 16.04 9.23
N GLY A 251 -9.11 17.12 9.95
CA GLY A 251 -8.50 17.40 11.25
C GLY A 251 -8.74 16.27 12.24
N SER A 252 -10.00 15.80 12.36
CA SER A 252 -10.35 14.67 13.22
C SER A 252 -9.66 13.36 12.80
N LEU A 253 -9.63 13.09 11.50
CA LEU A 253 -9.07 11.87 10.92
C LEU A 253 -7.54 11.79 11.09
N ARG A 254 -6.84 12.94 11.08
CA ARG A 254 -5.40 13.03 11.40
C ARG A 254 -5.11 13.08 12.90
N ALA A 255 -5.97 13.72 13.68
CA ALA A 255 -5.85 13.78 15.13
C ALA A 255 -5.99 12.39 15.76
N PHE A 256 -6.95 11.57 15.27
CA PHE A 256 -7.21 10.24 15.82
C PHE A 256 -5.97 9.33 15.95
N PRO A 257 -5.20 9.04 14.88
CA PRO A 257 -4.01 8.20 14.99
C PRO A 257 -2.91 8.83 15.84
N ALA A 258 -2.78 10.16 15.85
CA ALA A 258 -1.81 10.88 16.69
C ALA A 258 -2.12 10.73 18.19
N HIS A 259 -3.40 10.79 18.58
CA HIS A 259 -3.81 10.53 19.96
C HIS A 259 -3.57 9.07 20.37
N LEU A 260 -3.83 8.11 19.46
CA LEU A 260 -3.58 6.69 19.71
C LEU A 260 -2.08 6.40 19.88
N SER A 261 -1.21 6.93 19.01
CA SER A 261 0.24 6.75 19.14
C SER A 261 0.76 7.42 20.40
N ALA A 262 0.36 8.67 20.69
CA ALA A 262 0.75 9.35 21.93
C ALA A 262 0.30 8.59 23.19
N ARG A 263 -0.88 7.95 23.16
CA ARG A 263 -1.34 7.09 24.26
C ARG A 263 -0.51 5.81 24.39
N ALA A 264 -0.24 5.12 23.28
CA ALA A 264 0.62 3.93 23.29
C ALA A 264 2.01 4.24 23.83
N MET A 265 2.57 5.39 23.44
CA MET A 265 3.89 5.84 23.88
C MET A 265 3.95 6.23 25.35
N ARG A 266 2.91 6.92 25.86
CA ARG A 266 2.80 7.22 27.30
C ARG A 266 2.70 5.95 28.15
N LEU A 267 1.96 4.95 27.69
CA LEU A 267 1.88 3.66 28.38
C LEU A 267 3.22 2.90 28.35
N GLN A 268 3.95 3.00 27.24
CA GLN A 268 5.24 2.33 27.10
C GLN A 268 6.34 2.99 27.94
N ARG A 269 6.44 4.32 27.91
CA ARG A 269 7.52 5.09 28.55
C ARG A 269 7.21 5.53 29.98
N GLY A 270 5.94 5.49 30.38
CA GLY A 270 5.47 6.19 31.58
C GLY A 270 5.23 7.68 31.30
N SER A 271 4.62 8.35 32.26
CA SER A 271 4.34 9.78 32.23
C SER A 271 4.80 10.39 33.55
N ASP A 272 5.36 11.60 33.52
CA ASP A 272 5.93 12.30 34.68
C ASP A 272 4.95 12.46 35.86
N GLN A 273 3.65 12.31 35.62
CA GLN A 273 2.59 12.63 36.57
C GLN A 273 1.90 11.44 37.26
N ASP A 274 2.28 10.16 37.04
CA ASP A 274 1.91 8.99 37.91
C ASP A 274 2.01 7.63 37.19
N THR A 275 2.22 7.60 35.87
CA THR A 275 2.22 6.33 35.13
C THR A 275 3.63 5.73 35.13
N GLN A 276 3.83 4.65 35.89
CA GLN A 276 5.09 3.91 35.89
C GLN A 276 5.40 3.38 34.49
N GLN A 277 6.65 3.52 34.06
CA GLN A 277 7.14 2.97 32.80
C GLN A 277 6.80 1.47 32.71
N TRP A 278 6.31 1.02 31.56
CA TRP A 278 6.10 -0.41 31.35
C TRP A 278 7.45 -1.13 31.36
N ASP A 279 7.72 -1.84 32.46
CA ASP A 279 8.89 -2.69 32.61
C ASP A 279 8.45 -4.17 32.68
N PRO A 280 8.72 -4.96 31.64
CA PRO A 280 8.39 -6.37 31.63
C PRO A 280 9.15 -7.18 32.69
N ARG A 281 10.21 -6.64 33.31
CA ARG A 281 10.95 -7.33 34.37
C ARG A 281 10.17 -7.44 35.67
N THR A 282 9.28 -6.49 35.96
CA THR A 282 8.45 -6.49 37.18
C THR A 282 7.25 -7.44 37.08
N LEU A 283 6.97 -8.00 35.88
CA LEU A 283 5.92 -9.00 35.67
C LEU A 283 6.24 -10.34 36.36
N ALA A 284 7.51 -10.67 36.59
CA ALA A 284 7.91 -11.94 37.21
C ALA A 284 7.57 -12.02 38.71
N ASN A 285 7.23 -10.89 39.34
CA ASN A 285 7.03 -10.82 40.79
C ASN A 285 5.69 -11.42 41.25
N SER A 286 4.66 -11.50 40.38
CA SER A 286 3.34 -12.05 40.74
C SER A 286 2.51 -12.42 39.51
N THR A 287 1.67 -13.45 39.61
CA THR A 287 0.68 -13.84 38.58
C THR A 287 -0.25 -12.70 38.20
N LYS A 288 -0.63 -11.85 39.16
CA LYS A 288 -1.46 -10.67 38.89
C LYS A 288 -0.70 -9.62 38.08
N SER A 289 0.58 -9.39 38.41
CA SER A 289 1.47 -8.49 37.67
C SER A 289 1.70 -8.97 36.24
N PHE A 290 1.94 -10.28 36.07
CA PHE A 290 2.07 -10.93 34.76
C PHE A 290 0.84 -10.73 33.88
N ILE A 291 -0.36 -11.07 34.37
CA ILE A 291 -1.62 -10.92 33.62
C ILE A 291 -1.84 -9.44 33.25
N HIS A 292 -1.58 -8.51 34.18
CA HIS A 292 -1.72 -7.09 33.91
C HIS A 292 -0.73 -6.60 32.85
N GLY A 293 0.53 -7.02 32.93
CA GLY A 293 1.57 -6.64 31.98
C GLY A 293 1.36 -7.18 30.57
N VAL A 294 0.90 -8.43 30.43
CA VAL A 294 0.51 -9.00 29.13
C VAL A 294 -0.70 -8.29 28.55
N LYS A 295 -1.74 -8.01 29.37
CA LYS A 295 -2.90 -7.21 28.93
C LYS A 295 -2.49 -5.82 28.47
N SER A 296 -1.60 -5.15 29.20
CA SER A 296 -1.07 -3.83 28.83
C SER A 296 -0.28 -3.88 27.52
N SER A 297 0.56 -4.91 27.33
CA SER A 297 1.31 -5.14 26.09
C SER A 297 0.40 -5.35 24.86
N LEU A 298 -0.63 -6.19 24.99
CA LEU A 298 -1.63 -6.40 23.93
C LEU A 298 -2.42 -5.12 23.62
N TYR A 299 -2.75 -4.34 24.66
CA TYR A 299 -3.45 -3.07 24.50
C TYR A 299 -2.58 -2.03 23.75
N MET A 300 -1.31 -1.87 24.12
CA MET A 300 -0.36 -0.98 23.42
C MET A 300 -0.14 -1.42 21.96
N THR A 301 -0.08 -2.74 21.73
CA THR A 301 0.03 -3.33 20.39
C THR A 301 -1.18 -2.96 19.54
N GLY A 302 -2.39 -3.13 20.07
CA GLY A 302 -3.64 -2.76 19.39
C GLY A 302 -3.72 -1.27 19.07
N LEU A 303 -3.38 -0.40 20.03
CA LEU A 303 -3.35 1.05 19.79
C LEU A 303 -2.38 1.44 18.67
N SER A 304 -1.16 0.87 18.69
CA SER A 304 -0.15 1.12 17.66
C SER A 304 -0.60 0.59 16.29
N PHE A 305 -1.18 -0.59 16.24
CA PHE A 305 -1.71 -1.19 15.02
C PHE A 305 -2.79 -0.31 14.37
N VAL A 306 -3.78 0.13 15.16
CA VAL A 306 -4.84 1.01 14.66
C VAL A 306 -4.27 2.36 14.22
N SER A 307 -3.33 2.93 14.98
CA SER A 307 -2.66 4.18 14.61
C SER A 307 -1.93 4.05 13.26
N ILE A 308 -1.19 2.97 13.03
CA ILE A 308 -0.46 2.72 11.77
C ILE A 308 -1.43 2.57 10.60
N HIS A 309 -2.50 1.77 10.75
CA HIS A 309 -3.47 1.56 9.67
C HIS A 309 -4.23 2.83 9.31
N VAL A 310 -4.63 3.61 10.32
CA VAL A 310 -5.28 4.90 10.04
C VAL A 310 -4.27 5.85 9.40
N ASN A 311 -3.02 5.94 9.87
CA ASN A 311 -2.01 6.74 9.18
C ASN A 311 -1.83 6.30 7.72
N LEU A 312 -1.88 5.00 7.42
CA LEU A 312 -1.75 4.46 6.06
C LEU A 312 -2.95 4.82 5.20
N LEU A 313 -4.16 4.57 5.69
CA LEU A 313 -5.40 4.94 5.01
C LEU A 313 -5.50 6.46 4.77
N THR A 314 -5.00 7.28 5.71
CA THR A 314 -5.06 8.73 5.57
C THR A 314 -3.93 9.32 4.71
N SER A 315 -2.89 8.55 4.43
CA SER A 315 -1.70 9.00 3.70
C SER A 315 -2.03 9.43 2.27
N PHE A 316 -1.33 10.46 1.81
CA PHE A 316 -1.40 10.89 0.42
C PHE A 316 -0.78 9.82 -0.50
N LEU A 317 0.29 9.17 -0.04
CA LEU A 317 0.92 8.06 -0.77
C LEU A 317 -0.06 6.92 -1.08
N ALA A 318 -0.60 6.27 -0.05
CA ALA A 318 -1.33 5.03 -0.21
C ALA A 318 -2.71 5.26 -0.82
N GLU A 319 -3.43 6.28 -0.36
CA GLU A 319 -4.79 6.55 -0.85
C GLU A 319 -4.81 7.26 -2.20
N GLN A 320 -3.87 8.18 -2.45
CA GLN A 320 -3.99 9.09 -3.60
C GLN A 320 -3.07 8.66 -4.73
N VAL A 321 -1.78 8.47 -4.48
CA VAL A 321 -0.84 8.11 -5.54
C VAL A 321 -0.98 6.63 -5.91
N TYR A 322 -0.82 5.75 -4.93
CA TYR A 322 -0.79 4.31 -5.16
C TYR A 322 -2.12 3.79 -5.71
N TRP A 323 -3.23 4.03 -5.01
CA TRP A 323 -4.54 3.54 -5.44
C TRP A 323 -5.00 4.08 -6.81
N LEU A 324 -4.78 5.36 -7.12
CA LEU A 324 -5.17 5.92 -8.43
C LEU A 324 -4.33 5.35 -9.56
N THR A 325 -3.01 5.15 -9.35
CA THR A 325 -2.16 4.56 -10.38
C THR A 325 -2.56 3.12 -10.71
N LEU A 326 -2.90 2.32 -9.69
CA LEU A 326 -3.41 0.97 -9.91
C LEU A 326 -4.76 0.97 -10.61
N SER A 327 -5.67 1.86 -10.20
CA SER A 327 -6.98 1.99 -10.86
C SER A 327 -6.82 2.38 -12.33
N ALA A 328 -5.87 3.26 -12.64
CA ALA A 328 -5.52 3.65 -14.01
C ALA A 328 -4.88 2.49 -14.80
N LEU A 329 -3.99 1.72 -14.20
CA LEU A 329 -3.39 0.53 -14.81
C LEU A 329 -4.44 -0.55 -15.10
N TRP A 330 -5.31 -0.83 -14.13
CA TRP A 330 -6.40 -1.80 -14.26
C TRP A 330 -7.33 -1.46 -15.43
N VAL A 331 -7.87 -0.24 -15.45
CA VAL A 331 -8.78 0.19 -16.53
C VAL A 331 -8.06 0.20 -17.89
N THR A 332 -6.78 0.58 -17.91
CA THR A 332 -5.98 0.56 -19.15
C THR A 332 -5.86 -0.85 -19.69
N ARG A 333 -5.46 -1.82 -18.85
CA ARG A 333 -5.35 -3.23 -19.26
C ARG A 333 -6.70 -3.76 -19.77
N ARG A 334 -7.78 -3.53 -19.02
CA ARG A 334 -9.12 -4.04 -19.37
C ARG A 334 -9.66 -3.40 -20.65
N TYR A 335 -9.45 -2.10 -20.83
CA TYR A 335 -9.80 -1.39 -22.06
C TYR A 335 -9.13 -2.01 -23.28
N PHE A 336 -7.80 -2.19 -23.25
CA PHE A 336 -7.07 -2.76 -24.38
C PHE A 336 -7.41 -4.23 -24.62
N LYS A 337 -7.64 -5.01 -23.56
CA LYS A 337 -8.14 -6.39 -23.66
C LYS A 337 -9.50 -6.44 -24.38
N THR A 338 -10.44 -5.58 -24.00
CA THR A 338 -11.71 -5.44 -24.73
C THR A 338 -11.45 -5.00 -26.15
N ARG A 339 -10.61 -3.98 -26.38
CA ARG A 339 -10.35 -3.39 -27.70
C ARG A 339 -9.89 -4.43 -28.74
N LEU A 340 -9.12 -5.45 -28.33
CA LEU A 340 -8.66 -6.55 -29.19
C LEU A 340 -9.78 -7.34 -29.86
N LEU A 341 -10.99 -7.35 -29.29
CA LEU A 341 -12.17 -8.01 -29.88
C LEU A 341 -12.79 -7.21 -31.04
N GLY A 342 -12.43 -5.93 -31.18
CA GLY A 342 -13.07 -5.02 -32.12
C GLY A 342 -12.59 -5.12 -33.57
N PRO A 343 -13.38 -4.59 -34.52
CA PRO A 343 -13.02 -4.50 -35.93
C PRO A 343 -11.83 -3.57 -36.17
N ARG A 344 -11.03 -3.86 -37.22
CA ARG A 344 -9.82 -3.06 -37.53
C ARG A 344 -10.15 -1.68 -38.08
N GLU A 345 -11.31 -1.54 -38.72
CA GLU A 345 -11.84 -0.30 -39.32
C GLU A 345 -11.98 0.82 -38.28
N GLU A 346 -12.07 0.50 -36.99
CA GLU A 346 -12.15 1.51 -35.92
C GLU A 346 -10.83 2.23 -35.64
N ASN A 347 -9.72 1.74 -36.21
CA ASN A 347 -8.44 2.42 -36.16
C ASN A 347 -8.31 3.49 -37.27
N GLU A 348 -9.32 3.62 -38.14
CA GLU A 348 -9.36 4.67 -39.14
C GLU A 348 -9.75 6.02 -38.52
N TRP A 349 -9.11 7.07 -39.01
CA TRP A 349 -9.34 8.43 -38.55
C TRP A 349 -10.66 8.96 -39.11
N THR A 350 -11.57 9.35 -38.22
CA THR A 350 -12.80 10.06 -38.58
C THR A 350 -12.73 11.52 -38.12
N PHE A 351 -13.48 12.40 -38.80
CA PHE A 351 -13.49 13.84 -38.47
C PHE A 351 -13.90 14.11 -37.01
N GLY A 352 -14.85 13.34 -36.47
CA GLY A 352 -15.31 13.45 -35.08
C GLY A 352 -14.23 13.20 -34.02
N GLN A 353 -13.16 12.47 -34.37
CA GLN A 353 -12.06 12.13 -33.46
C GLN A 353 -11.03 13.25 -33.29
N VAL A 354 -11.02 14.26 -34.17
CA VAL A 354 -10.00 15.33 -34.16
C VAL A 354 -10.22 16.30 -33.00
N LEU A 355 -11.47 16.63 -32.70
CA LEU A 355 -11.82 17.60 -31.66
C LEU A 355 -11.34 17.16 -30.26
N PRO A 356 -11.62 15.93 -29.78
CA PRO A 356 -11.10 15.46 -28.49
C PRO A 356 -9.57 15.55 -28.39
N LEU A 357 -8.85 15.24 -29.47
CA LEU A 357 -7.40 15.28 -29.49
C LEU A 357 -6.86 16.72 -29.41
N LEU A 358 -7.47 17.66 -30.16
CA LEU A 358 -7.11 19.08 -30.09
C LEU A 358 -7.36 19.65 -28.69
N LEU A 359 -8.40 19.21 -27.99
CA LEU A 359 -8.67 19.64 -26.61
C LEU A 359 -7.56 19.24 -25.63
N VAL A 360 -6.80 18.17 -25.89
CA VAL A 360 -5.62 17.79 -25.07
C VAL A 360 -4.48 18.81 -25.18
N VAL A 361 -4.41 19.57 -26.27
CA VAL A 361 -3.39 20.60 -26.44
C VAL A 361 -3.60 21.76 -25.47
N ALA A 362 -4.84 22.09 -25.12
CA ALA A 362 -5.17 23.21 -24.23
C ALA A 362 -4.50 23.15 -22.84
N PRO A 363 -4.58 22.04 -22.07
CA PRO A 363 -3.87 21.93 -20.80
C PRO A 363 -2.35 21.97 -20.96
N LEU A 364 -1.80 21.41 -22.04
CA LEU A 364 -0.36 21.47 -22.33
C LEU A 364 0.12 22.88 -22.67
N ALA A 365 -0.69 23.65 -23.41
CA ALA A 365 -0.42 25.04 -23.75
C ALA A 365 -0.24 25.89 -22.47
N ALA A 366 -1.03 25.64 -21.42
CA ALA A 366 -0.91 26.35 -20.14
C ALA A 366 0.45 26.16 -19.45
N ILE A 367 1.14 25.03 -19.71
CA ILE A 367 2.52 24.80 -19.25
C ILE A 367 3.50 25.47 -20.21
N LEU A 368 3.32 25.29 -21.52
CA LEU A 368 4.21 25.82 -22.55
C LEU A 368 4.32 27.34 -22.53
N GLU A 369 3.21 28.05 -22.30
CA GLU A 369 3.18 29.52 -22.16
C GLU A 369 4.10 30.05 -21.04
N GLN A 370 4.43 29.23 -20.06
CA GLN A 370 5.32 29.61 -18.95
C GLN A 370 6.74 29.10 -19.12
N VAL A 371 6.93 28.00 -19.87
CA VAL A 371 8.26 27.46 -20.19
C VAL A 371 8.92 28.23 -21.34
N ILE A 372 8.13 28.79 -22.24
CA ILE A 372 8.58 29.71 -23.28
C ILE A 372 8.51 31.12 -22.68
N PRO A 373 9.62 31.67 -22.12
CA PRO A 373 9.61 33.07 -21.70
C PRO A 373 9.24 33.90 -22.93
N ALA A 374 8.19 34.70 -22.82
CA ALA A 374 7.84 35.66 -23.84
C ALA A 374 9.12 36.42 -24.24
N GLN A 375 9.59 36.20 -25.46
CA GLN A 375 10.69 36.96 -26.07
C GLN A 375 10.33 38.44 -26.29
N ALA A 376 9.22 38.92 -25.73
CA ALA A 376 8.72 40.28 -25.84
C ALA A 376 8.80 41.01 -24.49
N SER A 377 10.02 41.34 -24.07
CA SER A 377 10.31 42.64 -23.40
C SER A 377 11.82 42.85 -23.37
N THR A 378 12.38 43.10 -24.55
CA THR A 378 13.60 43.87 -24.74
C THR A 378 13.39 45.30 -24.22
N ASP A 379 13.22 45.48 -22.89
CA ASP A 379 13.53 46.76 -22.22
C ASP A 379 13.42 46.71 -20.68
N ARG A 380 14.25 45.93 -19.99
CA ARG A 380 14.53 46.18 -18.56
C ARG A 380 16.01 45.98 -18.23
N ARG A 381 16.72 47.12 -18.23
CA ARG A 381 17.88 47.50 -17.40
C ARG A 381 18.93 46.41 -17.15
N ARG A 382 20.13 46.67 -17.68
CA ARG A 382 21.45 46.14 -17.24
C ARG A 382 21.52 46.00 -15.70
N GLN A 383 21.16 44.85 -15.17
CA GLN A 383 21.61 44.36 -13.87
C GLN A 383 22.37 43.07 -14.14
N ARG A 384 23.62 43.00 -13.67
CA ARG A 384 24.53 41.88 -13.95
C ARG A 384 23.88 40.56 -13.48
N PRO A 385 23.88 39.51 -14.31
CA PRO A 385 23.20 38.23 -14.01
C PRO A 385 23.66 37.59 -12.69
N GLY A 386 24.92 37.80 -12.29
CA GLY A 386 25.44 37.31 -11.02
C GLY A 386 24.78 37.91 -9.77
N GLN A 387 24.28 39.15 -9.84
CA GLN A 387 23.72 39.84 -8.68
C GLN A 387 22.28 39.38 -8.37
N ARG A 388 21.49 39.04 -9.40
CA ARG A 388 20.20 38.36 -9.20
C ARG A 388 20.37 36.94 -8.69
N ALA A 389 21.33 36.19 -9.24
CA ALA A 389 21.62 34.83 -8.79
C ALA A 389 22.02 34.81 -7.31
N LEU A 390 22.90 35.74 -6.88
CA LEU A 390 23.33 35.86 -5.48
C LEU A 390 22.19 36.30 -4.56
N LEU A 391 21.36 37.27 -4.98
CA LEU A 391 20.22 37.75 -4.18
C LEU A 391 19.15 36.66 -4.05
N MET A 392 18.94 35.87 -5.10
CA MET A 392 18.09 34.67 -5.04
C MET A 392 18.70 33.60 -4.15
N LEU A 393 20.01 33.32 -4.23
CA LEU A 393 20.69 32.37 -3.34
C LEU A 393 20.56 32.77 -1.87
N ASN A 394 20.72 34.06 -1.56
CA ASN A 394 20.53 34.59 -0.21
C ASN A 394 19.05 34.58 0.24
N GLN A 395 18.09 34.60 -0.70
CA GLN A 395 16.68 34.36 -0.41
C GLN A 395 16.41 32.86 -0.20
N LEU A 396 17.06 31.98 -0.98
CA LEU A 396 16.95 30.53 -0.84
C LEU A 396 17.48 30.08 0.53
N GLU A 397 18.64 30.61 0.94
CA GLU A 397 19.27 30.31 2.23
C GLU A 397 18.44 30.85 3.40
N ARG A 398 17.78 32.01 3.24
CA ARG A 398 16.81 32.52 4.22
C ARG A 398 15.53 31.68 4.28
N ASP A 399 14.95 31.34 3.14
CA ASP A 399 13.75 30.51 3.05
C ASP A 399 13.97 29.09 3.60
N GLU A 400 15.20 28.55 3.47
CA GLU A 400 15.63 27.28 4.06
C GLU A 400 15.85 27.39 5.57
N ALA A 401 16.46 28.50 6.03
CA ALA A 401 16.58 28.79 7.45
C ALA A 401 15.21 28.99 8.13
N GLU A 402 14.23 29.54 7.39
CA GLU A 402 12.85 29.72 7.85
C GLU A 402 12.04 28.40 7.80
N ASP A 403 12.29 27.52 6.83
CA ASP A 403 11.70 26.16 6.76
C ASP A 403 12.14 25.28 7.94
N ASN A 404 13.39 25.42 8.38
CA ASN A 404 13.94 24.68 9.52
C ASN A 404 13.47 25.22 10.90
N ASN A 405 12.85 26.40 10.95
CA ASN A 405 12.54 27.11 12.20
C ASN A 405 11.10 26.91 12.71
N ILE A 406 10.25 26.16 12.01
CA ILE A 406 8.89 25.83 12.48
C ILE A 406 8.91 24.41 13.04
N PRO A 407 9.10 24.21 14.36
CA PRO A 407 9.10 22.87 14.93
C PRO A 407 7.69 22.27 14.82
N VAL A 408 7.54 21.28 13.95
CA VAL A 408 6.36 20.40 13.95
C VAL A 408 6.64 19.28 14.94
N GLU A 409 5.76 19.12 15.93
CA GLU A 409 5.92 18.15 17.02
C GLU A 409 5.62 16.72 16.53
N ILE A 410 6.51 16.20 15.70
CA ILE A 410 6.51 14.81 15.27
C ILE A 410 7.33 14.01 16.29
N ASP A 411 6.73 12.99 16.92
CA ASP A 411 7.46 12.05 17.78
C ASP A 411 8.38 11.15 16.95
N HIS A 412 9.53 11.70 16.57
CA HIS A 412 10.58 11.00 15.80
C HIS A 412 11.00 9.68 16.45
N GLN A 413 10.88 9.59 17.78
CA GLN A 413 11.26 8.39 18.52
C GLN A 413 10.21 7.27 18.38
N TYR A 414 8.91 7.59 18.21
CA TYR A 414 7.90 6.61 17.81
C TYR A 414 8.11 6.11 16.38
N ILE A 415 8.44 7.00 15.45
CA ILE A 415 8.59 6.66 14.04
C ILE A 415 9.83 5.82 13.77
N HIS A 416 10.93 6.17 14.45
CA HIS A 416 12.14 5.38 14.41
C HIS A 416 12.08 4.14 15.30
N SER A 417 10.96 3.90 15.99
CA SER A 417 10.75 2.66 16.73
C SER A 417 10.77 1.46 15.78
N LEU A 418 11.32 0.37 16.28
CA LEU A 418 11.41 -0.89 15.54
C LEU A 418 10.01 -1.45 15.20
N ALA A 419 9.07 -1.31 16.13
CA ALA A 419 7.69 -1.75 15.97
C ALA A 419 7.03 -1.07 14.78
N TYR A 420 7.15 0.27 14.70
CA TYR A 420 6.57 1.06 13.62
C TYR A 420 7.15 0.68 12.26
N ARG A 421 8.48 0.64 12.12
CA ARG A 421 9.14 0.40 10.82
C ARG A 421 8.84 -0.96 10.21
N GLY A 422 8.86 -2.03 11.02
CA GLY A 422 8.56 -3.36 10.50
C GLY A 422 7.07 -3.58 10.24
N ALA A 423 6.17 -2.98 11.04
CA ALA A 423 4.74 -3.01 10.78
C ALA A 423 4.39 -2.24 9.50
N PHE A 424 5.02 -1.08 9.29
CA PHE A 424 4.89 -0.31 8.05
C PHE A 424 5.36 -1.11 6.83
N LEU A 425 6.50 -1.81 6.92
CA LEU A 425 6.98 -2.66 5.83
C LEU A 425 5.99 -3.77 5.49
N LEU A 426 5.51 -4.51 6.49
CA LEU A 426 4.52 -5.58 6.31
C LEU A 426 3.20 -5.04 5.73
N ALA A 427 2.73 -3.89 6.20
CA ALA A 427 1.55 -3.22 5.66
C ALA A 427 1.76 -2.79 4.19
N ALA A 428 2.93 -2.24 3.86
CA ALA A 428 3.24 -1.83 2.49
C ALA A 428 3.24 -3.02 1.52
N ILE A 429 3.77 -4.17 1.93
CA ILE A 429 3.76 -5.40 1.13
C ILE A 429 2.33 -5.89 0.90
N ALA A 430 1.51 -5.96 1.95
CA ALA A 430 0.10 -6.34 1.84
C ALA A 430 -0.70 -5.41 0.89
N TYR A 431 -0.39 -4.11 0.89
CA TYR A 431 -0.99 -3.17 -0.06
C TYR A 431 -0.52 -3.41 -1.50
N ILE A 432 0.76 -3.74 -1.71
CA ILE A 432 1.33 -4.14 -3.02
C ILE A 432 0.63 -5.37 -3.57
N GLU A 433 0.48 -6.40 -2.75
CA GLU A 433 -0.23 -7.65 -3.08
C GLU A 433 -1.66 -7.38 -3.56
N VAL A 434 -2.43 -6.60 -2.81
CA VAL A 434 -3.79 -6.21 -3.20
C VAL A 434 -3.80 -5.44 -4.52
N GLY A 435 -2.83 -4.56 -4.73
CA GLY A 435 -2.73 -3.81 -5.98
C GLY A 435 -2.51 -4.69 -7.19
N ILE A 436 -1.60 -5.66 -7.07
CA ILE A 436 -1.33 -6.66 -8.12
C ILE A 436 -2.60 -7.47 -8.40
N PHE A 437 -3.30 -7.94 -7.35
CA PHE A 437 -4.56 -8.66 -7.51
C PHE A 437 -5.60 -7.86 -8.29
N PHE A 438 -5.79 -6.58 -7.93
CA PHE A 438 -6.74 -5.72 -8.63
C PHE A 438 -6.35 -5.52 -10.10
N VAL A 439 -5.07 -5.37 -10.43
CA VAL A 439 -4.62 -5.13 -11.82
C VAL A 439 -4.64 -6.40 -12.69
N VAL A 440 -4.35 -7.57 -12.10
CA VAL A 440 -4.17 -8.83 -12.84
C VAL A 440 -5.51 -9.48 -13.24
N ASP A 441 -6.64 -9.11 -12.63
CA ASP A 441 -8.04 -9.55 -12.85
C ASP A 441 -8.36 -10.25 -14.19
N GLU A 442 -7.85 -11.47 -14.36
CA GLU A 442 -8.05 -12.38 -15.50
C GLU A 442 -8.70 -13.71 -15.07
N SER A 443 -9.12 -13.84 -13.81
CA SER A 443 -9.58 -15.11 -13.26
C SER A 443 -11.02 -15.46 -13.68
N PRO A 444 -11.29 -16.70 -14.12
CA PRO A 444 -12.65 -17.23 -14.25
C PRO A 444 -13.30 -17.36 -12.86
N GLY A 445 -14.60 -17.07 -12.75
CA GLY A 445 -15.50 -17.26 -11.59
C GLY A 445 -14.90 -17.16 -10.18
N ILE A 446 -15.09 -16.02 -9.51
CA ILE A 446 -14.23 -15.58 -8.39
C ILE A 446 -14.71 -15.97 -6.97
N THR A 447 -15.72 -16.83 -6.80
CA THR A 447 -16.25 -17.10 -5.42
C THR A 447 -15.23 -17.72 -4.45
N ARG A 448 -14.25 -18.51 -4.92
CA ARG A 448 -13.22 -19.13 -4.08
C ARG A 448 -11.95 -18.26 -3.90
N PRO A 449 -11.33 -17.70 -4.95
CA PRO A 449 -10.07 -16.96 -4.79
C PRO A 449 -10.21 -15.59 -4.14
N LEU A 450 -11.31 -14.87 -4.32
CA LEU A 450 -11.51 -13.59 -3.61
C LEU A 450 -11.77 -13.79 -2.12
N LEU A 451 -12.43 -14.89 -1.72
CA LEU A 451 -12.56 -15.22 -0.31
C LEU A 451 -11.18 -15.54 0.29
N ARG A 452 -10.34 -16.30 -0.41
CA ARG A 452 -8.96 -16.60 0.04
C ARG A 452 -8.10 -15.35 0.16
N ILE A 453 -8.08 -14.50 -0.86
CA ILE A 453 -7.28 -13.25 -0.88
C ILE A 453 -7.84 -12.21 0.08
N GLY A 454 -9.17 -12.12 0.18
CA GLY A 454 -9.84 -11.26 1.15
C GLY A 454 -9.49 -11.67 2.59
N VAL A 455 -9.50 -12.97 2.89
CA VAL A 455 -9.07 -13.49 4.19
C VAL A 455 -7.58 -13.21 4.42
N LEU A 456 -6.72 -13.42 3.42
CA LEU A 456 -5.29 -13.10 3.51
C LEU A 456 -5.06 -11.63 3.86
N PHE A 457 -5.78 -10.72 3.21
CA PHE A 457 -5.62 -9.28 3.41
C PHE A 457 -6.29 -8.77 4.70
N PHE A 458 -7.49 -9.23 5.04
CA PHE A 458 -8.25 -8.71 6.18
C PHE A 458 -7.98 -9.46 7.49
N ALA A 459 -7.43 -10.68 7.46
CA ALA A 459 -7.14 -11.46 8.65
C ALA A 459 -5.64 -11.75 8.81
N THR A 460 -5.02 -12.48 7.87
CA THR A 460 -3.64 -12.96 8.02
C THR A 460 -2.61 -11.82 8.08
N ASN A 461 -2.67 -10.88 7.12
CA ASN A 461 -1.76 -9.73 7.07
C ASN A 461 -1.84 -8.85 8.34
N PRO A 462 -3.04 -8.46 8.82
CA PRO A 462 -3.22 -7.81 10.12
C PRO A 462 -2.66 -8.59 11.30
N LEU A 463 -2.87 -9.91 11.34
CA LEU A 463 -2.35 -10.77 12.40
C LEU A 463 -0.82 -10.74 12.43
N LEU A 464 -0.16 -10.86 11.27
CA LEU A 464 1.30 -10.82 11.16
C LEU A 464 1.87 -9.47 11.61
N GLN A 465 1.19 -8.37 11.31
CA GLN A 465 1.57 -7.03 11.79
C GLN A 465 1.39 -6.88 13.30
N LEU A 466 0.28 -7.36 13.87
CA LEU A 466 0.08 -7.40 15.32
C LEU A 466 1.17 -8.24 16.01
N LEU A 467 1.51 -9.39 15.41
CA LEU A 467 2.60 -10.26 15.85
C LEU A 467 3.92 -9.50 15.92
N TRP A 468 4.27 -8.79 14.85
CA TRP A 468 5.50 -8.03 14.75
C TRP A 468 5.57 -6.94 15.82
N ILE A 469 4.51 -6.11 15.95
CA ILE A 469 4.46 -5.02 16.92
C ILE A 469 4.63 -5.57 18.33
N HIS A 470 3.94 -6.65 18.64
CA HIS A 470 4.06 -7.33 19.93
C HIS A 470 5.50 -7.80 20.15
N CYS A 471 6.08 -8.58 19.23
CA CYS A 471 7.46 -9.07 19.34
C CYS A 471 8.47 -7.92 19.49
N ALA A 472 8.33 -6.85 18.70
CA ALA A 472 9.20 -5.68 18.74
C ALA A 472 9.17 -4.93 20.08
N LEU A 473 8.06 -4.99 20.82
CA LEU A 473 7.94 -4.45 22.17
C LEU A 473 8.80 -5.23 23.17
N TRP A 474 8.84 -6.56 23.04
CA TRP A 474 9.51 -7.45 23.99
C TRP A 474 11.01 -7.64 23.72
N ILE A 475 11.42 -7.69 22.46
CA ILE A 475 12.82 -7.98 22.06
C ILE A 475 13.88 -7.10 22.77
N PRO A 476 13.68 -5.78 23.00
CA PRO A 476 14.65 -4.95 23.72
C PRO A 476 15.00 -5.48 25.12
N TYR A 477 14.10 -6.22 25.76
CA TYR A 477 14.24 -6.70 27.14
C TYR A 477 14.89 -8.09 27.25
N LEU A 478 15.22 -8.75 26.13
CA LEU A 478 16.00 -9.98 26.14
C LEU A 478 17.38 -9.73 26.78
N THR A 479 17.80 -10.61 27.68
CA THR A 479 19.08 -10.53 28.42
C THR A 479 20.32 -10.83 27.57
N HIS A 480 20.14 -11.06 26.27
CA HIS A 480 21.17 -11.56 25.36
C HIS A 480 22.01 -10.42 24.73
N ARG A 481 23.18 -10.77 24.14
CA ARG A 481 24.09 -9.82 23.49
C ARG A 481 23.38 -8.99 22.41
N ASN A 482 23.80 -7.74 22.22
CA ASN A 482 23.26 -6.82 21.20
C ASN A 482 23.16 -7.43 19.80
N VAL A 483 24.17 -8.23 19.41
CA VAL A 483 24.21 -8.94 18.12
C VAL A 483 23.04 -9.92 18.00
N ILE A 484 22.84 -10.78 19.00
CA ILE A 484 21.77 -11.78 19.00
C ILE A 484 20.41 -11.10 18.95
N ARG A 485 20.24 -10.02 19.73
CA ARG A 485 19.01 -9.20 19.67
C ARG A 485 18.77 -8.63 18.28
N ARG A 486 19.80 -8.23 17.53
CA ARG A 486 19.67 -7.74 16.14
C ARG A 486 19.37 -8.86 15.15
N THR A 487 20.01 -10.01 15.30
CA THR A 487 19.78 -11.19 14.47
C THR A 487 18.34 -11.69 14.62
N VAL A 488 17.86 -11.88 15.86
CA VAL A 488 16.47 -12.29 16.13
C VAL A 488 15.46 -11.33 15.48
N ARG A 489 15.72 -10.01 15.54
CA ARG A 489 14.85 -9.01 14.87
C ARG A 489 14.79 -9.20 13.36
N GLY A 490 15.95 -9.34 12.73
CA GLY A 490 16.06 -9.49 11.27
C GLY A 490 15.39 -10.78 10.80
N VAL A 491 15.64 -11.88 11.51
CA VAL A 491 15.03 -13.19 11.22
C VAL A 491 13.51 -13.11 11.34
N VAL A 492 12.98 -12.65 12.49
CA VAL A 492 11.52 -12.54 12.68
C VAL A 492 10.86 -11.68 11.60
N LEU A 493 11.43 -10.51 11.27
CA LEU A 493 10.87 -9.66 10.22
C LEU A 493 10.89 -10.33 8.83
N THR A 494 12.01 -10.97 8.50
CA THR A 494 12.18 -11.67 7.21
C THR A 494 11.19 -12.83 7.11
N MET A 495 10.97 -13.57 8.19
CA MET A 495 10.01 -14.68 8.21
C MET A 495 8.58 -14.20 8.05
N LEU A 496 8.16 -13.18 8.80
CA LEU A 496 6.82 -12.62 8.65
C LEU A 496 6.61 -12.12 7.21
N THR A 497 7.63 -11.49 6.62
CA THR A 497 7.59 -11.04 5.22
C THR A 497 7.52 -12.19 4.22
N ALA A 498 8.27 -13.26 4.45
CA ALA A 498 8.22 -14.45 3.60
C ALA A 498 6.84 -15.12 3.66
N ILE A 499 6.23 -15.19 4.84
CA ILE A 499 4.87 -15.71 5.01
C ILE A 499 3.88 -14.85 4.20
N THR A 500 3.92 -13.52 4.32
CA THR A 500 3.00 -12.65 3.55
C THR A 500 3.11 -12.89 2.04
N VAL A 501 4.33 -12.85 1.50
CA VAL A 501 4.56 -12.95 0.05
C VAL A 501 4.22 -14.34 -0.48
N ASN A 502 4.59 -15.40 0.24
CA ASN A 502 4.33 -16.76 -0.18
C ASN A 502 2.82 -17.07 -0.21
N GLU A 503 2.07 -16.62 0.79
CA GLU A 503 0.62 -16.80 0.82
C GLU A 503 -0.06 -16.10 -0.37
N PHE A 504 0.40 -14.91 -0.72
CA PHE A 504 -0.10 -14.20 -1.90
C PHE A 504 0.21 -14.97 -3.20
N LEU A 505 1.44 -15.44 -3.37
CA LEU A 505 1.85 -16.23 -4.53
C LEU A 505 1.10 -17.57 -4.63
N LEU A 506 0.83 -18.23 -3.51
CA LEU A 506 0.03 -19.46 -3.47
C LEU A 506 -1.42 -19.19 -3.85
N GLY A 507 -2.01 -18.11 -3.33
CA GLY A 507 -3.32 -17.64 -3.80
C GLY A 507 -3.33 -17.38 -5.31
N ALA A 508 -2.28 -16.77 -5.84
CA ALA A 508 -2.15 -16.45 -7.26
C ALA A 508 -1.91 -17.68 -8.17
N VAL A 509 -1.19 -18.71 -7.71
CA VAL A 509 -0.96 -19.94 -8.49
C VAL A 509 -2.17 -20.87 -8.45
N THR A 510 -2.80 -21.03 -7.30
CA THR A 510 -4.04 -21.82 -7.17
C THR A 510 -5.23 -21.21 -7.92
N LEU A 511 -5.12 -19.94 -8.30
CA LEU A 511 -6.02 -19.22 -9.19
C LEU A 511 -5.90 -19.65 -10.66
N ILE A 512 -4.78 -20.26 -11.06
CA ILE A 512 -4.47 -20.63 -12.46
C ILE A 512 -4.83 -22.10 -12.74
N GLU A 513 -4.84 -22.97 -11.72
CA GLU A 513 -5.25 -24.37 -11.86
C GLU A 513 -6.76 -24.54 -11.58
N GLU A 514 -7.53 -24.96 -12.60
CA GLU A 514 -9.00 -25.18 -12.57
C GLU A 514 -9.44 -26.39 -11.69
N GLY A 515 -9.00 -26.45 -10.44
CA GLY A 515 -9.33 -27.53 -9.51
C GLY A 515 -10.60 -27.27 -8.69
N ASP A 516 -11.51 -28.25 -8.65
CA ASP A 516 -12.72 -28.20 -7.82
C ASP A 516 -12.40 -28.46 -6.33
N PHE A 517 -11.91 -27.44 -5.63
CA PHE A 517 -11.54 -27.56 -4.21
C PHE A 517 -12.74 -27.56 -3.25
N SER A 518 -12.82 -28.58 -2.40
CA SER A 518 -13.82 -28.70 -1.34
C SER A 518 -13.54 -27.73 -0.15
N PRO A 519 -14.58 -27.19 0.51
CA PRO A 519 -14.43 -26.23 1.62
C PRO A 519 -13.69 -26.79 2.86
N SER A 520 -13.57 -28.12 2.98
CA SER A 520 -12.79 -28.80 4.03
C SER A 520 -11.28 -28.71 3.82
N ILE A 521 -10.80 -28.60 2.57
CA ILE A 521 -9.37 -28.46 2.28
C ILE A 521 -8.90 -27.04 2.65
N ILE A 522 -9.72 -26.02 2.39
CA ILE A 522 -9.44 -24.62 2.71
C ILE A 522 -9.28 -24.41 4.23
N THR A 523 -10.06 -25.09 5.06
CA THR A 523 -9.96 -24.99 6.53
C THR A 523 -8.75 -25.73 7.10
N ILE A 524 -8.33 -26.84 6.48
CA ILE A 524 -7.14 -27.62 6.89
C ILE A 524 -5.85 -26.87 6.52
N ASP A 525 -5.78 -26.32 5.31
CA ASP A 525 -4.74 -25.37 4.88
C ASP A 525 -4.66 -24.20 5.86
N TYR A 526 -5.78 -23.53 6.15
CA TYR A 526 -5.77 -22.36 7.05
C TYR A 526 -5.23 -22.65 8.47
N LEU A 527 -5.49 -23.87 8.98
CA LEU A 527 -5.06 -24.30 10.31
C LEU A 527 -3.57 -24.70 10.33
N SER A 528 -3.00 -25.21 9.23
CA SER A 528 -1.56 -25.46 9.14
C SER A 528 -0.74 -24.17 9.07
N PHE A 529 -1.30 -23.05 8.59
CA PHE A 529 -0.59 -21.77 8.38
C PHE A 529 -0.60 -20.79 9.57
N VAL A 530 -1.69 -20.74 10.35
CA VAL A 530 -1.77 -19.92 11.57
C VAL A 530 -0.85 -20.49 12.67
N THR A 531 -0.70 -21.80 12.70
CA THR A 531 0.06 -22.55 13.69
C THR A 531 1.56 -22.17 13.80
N PRO A 532 2.33 -21.97 12.71
CA PRO A 532 3.73 -21.52 12.80
C PRO A 532 3.88 -20.07 13.28
N GLY A 533 2.96 -19.17 12.92
CA GLY A 533 2.94 -17.80 13.46
C GLY A 533 2.70 -17.77 14.97
N PHE A 534 1.73 -18.54 15.46
CA PHE A 534 1.48 -18.71 16.89
C PHE A 534 2.63 -19.45 17.59
N GLY A 535 3.23 -20.45 16.93
CA GLY A 535 4.40 -21.18 17.42
C GLY A 535 5.64 -20.30 17.59
N LEU A 536 5.87 -19.37 16.65
CA LEU A 536 6.95 -18.37 16.76
C LEU A 536 6.70 -17.39 17.91
N VAL A 537 5.46 -16.96 18.15
CA VAL A 537 5.10 -16.14 19.32
C VAL A 537 5.31 -16.90 20.62
N PHE A 538 4.87 -18.15 20.69
CA PHE A 538 5.10 -19.00 21.86
C PHE A 538 6.60 -19.21 22.10
N SER A 539 7.39 -19.38 21.05
CA SER A 539 8.86 -19.49 21.11
C SER A 539 9.51 -18.20 21.60
N LEU A 540 9.06 -17.03 21.15
CA LEU A 540 9.58 -15.74 21.60
C LEU A 540 9.13 -15.38 23.03
N LEU A 541 7.92 -15.77 23.42
CA LEU A 541 7.41 -15.64 24.80
C LEU A 541 8.17 -16.58 25.75
N THR A 542 8.50 -17.80 25.32
CA THR A 542 9.34 -18.73 26.10
C THR A 542 10.78 -18.22 26.19
N MET A 543 11.36 -17.66 25.12
CA MET A 543 12.66 -16.97 25.18
C MET A 543 12.68 -15.81 26.18
N TRP A 544 11.63 -14.98 26.17
CA TRP A 544 11.48 -13.87 27.10
C TRP A 544 11.40 -14.37 28.54
N TYR A 545 10.61 -15.42 28.79
CA TYR A 545 10.46 -16.03 30.11
C TYR A 545 11.78 -16.61 30.63
N VAL A 546 12.50 -17.40 29.83
CA VAL A 546 13.80 -17.99 30.20
C VAL A 546 14.85 -16.90 30.47
N GLY A 547 14.79 -15.80 29.73
CA GLY A 547 15.69 -14.64 29.89
C GLY A 547 15.51 -13.90 31.22
N ILE A 548 14.28 -13.79 31.74
CA ILE A 548 13.97 -13.08 32.99
C ILE A 548 14.12 -13.99 34.22
N VAL A 549 13.62 -15.21 34.15
CA VAL A 549 13.63 -16.15 35.29
C VAL A 549 15.05 -16.55 35.70
N LYS A 550 16.01 -16.47 34.78
CA LYS A 550 17.42 -16.74 35.06
C LYS A 550 18.08 -15.67 35.95
N ASP A 551 17.53 -14.45 36.01
CA ASP A 551 18.12 -13.32 36.75
C ASP A 551 17.44 -13.05 38.10
N SER A 552 16.21 -13.53 38.30
CA SER A 552 15.47 -13.41 39.56
C SER A 552 15.79 -14.57 40.51
N ARG A 553 16.58 -14.31 41.57
CA ARG A 553 16.85 -15.29 42.64
C ARG A 553 15.64 -15.62 43.53
N GLU A 554 14.54 -14.87 43.41
CA GLU A 554 13.36 -14.98 44.29
C GLU A 554 12.07 -15.10 43.46
N VAL A 555 11.82 -16.27 42.87
CA VAL A 555 10.53 -16.56 42.23
C VAL A 555 9.74 -17.51 43.13
N SER A 556 8.60 -17.05 43.64
CA SER A 556 7.79 -17.76 44.66
C SER A 556 6.78 -18.77 44.09
N PHE A 557 6.64 -18.87 42.77
CA PHE A 557 5.65 -19.71 42.09
C PHE A 557 6.36 -20.51 40.99
N ASP A 558 5.95 -21.77 40.77
CA ASP A 558 6.64 -22.71 39.89
C ASP A 558 6.33 -22.45 38.40
N TRP A 559 6.61 -21.23 37.97
CA TRP A 559 6.45 -20.75 36.60
C TRP A 559 7.29 -21.56 35.59
N SER A 560 8.27 -22.34 36.09
CA SER A 560 8.99 -23.34 35.32
C SER A 560 8.01 -24.27 34.60
N PHE A 561 6.92 -24.69 35.25
CA PHE A 561 5.89 -25.54 34.68
C PHE A 561 5.19 -24.91 33.48
N ILE A 562 4.85 -23.61 33.56
CA ILE A 562 4.21 -22.89 32.45
C ILE A 562 5.17 -22.78 31.27
N ALA A 563 6.46 -22.54 31.50
CA ALA A 563 7.44 -22.49 30.42
C ALA A 563 7.64 -23.85 29.73
N HIS A 564 7.70 -24.94 30.51
CA HIS A 564 7.75 -26.29 29.95
C HIS A 564 6.46 -26.63 29.20
N LEU A 565 5.30 -26.15 29.67
CA LEU A 565 4.02 -26.30 28.96
C LEU A 565 3.99 -25.52 27.65
N LEU A 566 4.47 -24.27 27.62
CA LEU A 566 4.56 -23.46 26.40
C LEU A 566 5.56 -24.07 25.40
N LEU A 567 6.70 -24.58 25.88
CA LEU A 567 7.70 -25.29 25.06
C LEU A 567 7.14 -26.61 24.52
N ALA A 568 6.39 -27.36 25.34
CA ALA A 568 5.70 -28.58 24.92
C ALA A 568 4.61 -28.27 23.90
N LEU A 569 3.84 -27.19 24.07
CA LEU A 569 2.83 -26.75 23.10
C LEU A 569 3.48 -26.34 21.76
N SER A 570 4.62 -25.65 21.81
CA SER A 570 5.44 -25.32 20.63
C SER A 570 6.01 -26.58 19.97
N GLY A 571 6.45 -27.57 20.74
CA GLY A 571 6.93 -28.85 20.23
C GLY A 571 5.81 -29.67 19.58
N VAL A 572 4.63 -29.71 20.19
CA VAL A 572 3.44 -30.41 19.66
C VAL A 572 2.95 -29.76 18.37
N THR A 573 2.89 -28.43 18.32
CA THR A 573 2.51 -27.70 17.09
C THR A 573 3.52 -27.93 15.96
N THR A 574 4.82 -27.91 16.27
CA THR A 574 5.88 -28.25 15.30
C THR A 574 5.77 -29.70 14.82
N PHE A 575 5.48 -30.64 15.73
CA PHE A 575 5.33 -32.06 15.42
C PHE A 575 4.09 -32.35 14.55
N ILE A 576 2.97 -31.67 14.83
CA ILE A 576 1.74 -31.78 14.02
C ILE A 576 2.01 -31.27 12.60
N LEU A 577 2.73 -30.14 12.45
CA LEU A 577 3.11 -29.63 11.14
C LEU A 577 4.08 -30.57 10.40
N MET A 578 5.12 -31.08 11.08
CA MET A 578 6.07 -32.02 10.46
C MET A 578 5.42 -33.29 9.91
N ARG A 579 4.29 -33.72 10.50
CA ARG A 579 3.57 -34.92 10.04
C ARG A 579 2.86 -34.74 8.70
N GLN A 580 2.61 -33.50 8.29
CA GLN A 580 1.91 -33.17 7.04
C GLN A 580 2.86 -32.97 5.85
N ILE A 581 4.18 -32.96 6.08
CA ILE A 581 5.19 -32.56 5.09
C ILE A 581 6.12 -33.73 4.76
N PRO A 582 6.51 -33.94 3.49
CA PRO A 582 7.53 -34.92 3.14
C PRO A 582 8.87 -34.61 3.84
N PRO A 583 9.55 -35.60 4.43
CA PRO A 583 10.75 -35.37 5.24
C PRO A 583 11.90 -34.74 4.45
N VAL A 584 11.97 -34.99 3.14
CA VAL A 584 12.99 -34.41 2.25
C VAL A 584 12.76 -32.91 2.06
N ASP A 585 11.52 -32.48 1.86
CA ASP A 585 11.16 -31.07 1.66
C ASP A 585 11.37 -30.28 2.96
N PHE A 586 11.04 -30.88 4.10
CA PHE A 586 11.33 -30.32 5.42
C PHE A 586 12.84 -30.17 5.66
N ALA A 587 13.64 -31.20 5.40
CA ALA A 587 15.10 -31.15 5.61
C ALA A 587 15.79 -30.13 4.69
N CYS A 588 15.34 -30.02 3.44
CA CYS A 588 15.82 -29.01 2.49
C CYS A 588 15.52 -27.59 2.99
N SER A 589 14.27 -27.36 3.42
CA SER A 589 13.82 -26.08 3.97
C SER A 589 14.58 -25.67 5.23
N LEU A 590 14.79 -26.61 6.16
CA LEU A 590 15.54 -26.39 7.39
C LEU A 590 16.99 -26.02 7.10
N SER A 591 17.61 -26.70 6.14
CA SER A 591 18.97 -26.40 5.71
C SER A 591 19.07 -24.98 5.15
N VAL A 592 18.11 -24.56 4.30
CA VAL A 592 18.06 -23.20 3.76
C VAL A 592 17.87 -22.17 4.88
N CYS A 593 16.95 -22.41 5.83
CA CYS A 593 16.69 -21.48 6.93
C CYS A 593 17.93 -21.28 7.82
N ILE A 594 18.60 -22.36 8.21
CA ILE A 594 19.83 -22.30 9.02
C ILE A 594 20.93 -21.56 8.25
N CYS A 595 21.08 -21.81 6.95
CA CYS A 595 22.05 -21.10 6.12
C CYS A 595 21.77 -19.59 6.06
N VAL A 596 20.51 -19.20 5.84
CA VAL A 596 20.10 -17.79 5.82
C VAL A 596 20.36 -17.11 7.15
N GLU A 597 20.00 -17.75 8.27
CA GLU A 597 20.24 -17.23 9.61
C GLU A 597 21.73 -17.10 9.93
N PHE A 598 22.54 -18.08 9.49
CA PHE A 598 23.99 -18.05 9.67
C PHE A 598 24.64 -16.92 8.86
N VAL A 599 24.22 -16.72 7.61
CA VAL A 599 24.65 -15.57 6.79
C VAL A 599 24.26 -14.25 7.44
N TRP A 600 23.04 -14.15 7.97
CA TRP A 600 22.58 -12.96 8.68
C TRP A 600 23.40 -12.69 9.95
N TYR A 601 23.71 -13.73 10.72
CA TYR A 601 24.57 -13.65 11.91
C TYR A 601 25.98 -13.18 11.57
N ILE A 602 26.60 -13.77 10.53
CA ILE A 602 27.92 -13.35 10.04
C ILE A 602 27.90 -11.88 9.62
N LEU A 603 26.85 -11.45 8.90
CA LEU A 603 26.71 -10.06 8.48
C LEU A 603 26.66 -9.11 9.68
N GLU A 604 25.84 -9.41 10.69
CA GLU A 604 25.76 -8.58 11.92
C GLU A 604 27.10 -8.55 12.67
N LEU A 605 27.81 -9.68 12.70
CA LEU A 605 29.12 -9.77 13.35
C LEU A 605 30.19 -8.98 12.59
N LEU A 606 30.14 -8.96 11.25
CA LEU A 606 31.01 -8.14 10.40
C LEU A 606 30.68 -6.65 10.55
N VAL A 607 29.40 -6.28 10.62
CA VAL A 607 28.94 -4.90 10.85
C VAL A 607 29.42 -4.39 12.21
N GLU A 608 29.31 -5.21 13.26
CA GLU A 608 29.82 -4.87 14.60
C GLU A 608 31.34 -4.75 14.61
N ARG A 609 32.08 -5.72 14.04
CA ARG A 609 33.56 -5.70 14.01
C ARG A 609 34.13 -4.54 13.20
N ARG A 610 33.51 -4.19 12.07
CA ARG A 610 34.03 -3.14 11.18
C ARG A 610 33.56 -1.73 11.55
N ALA A 611 32.80 -1.57 12.63
CA ALA A 611 32.20 -0.29 13.04
C ALA A 611 31.57 0.46 11.85
N THR A 612 30.87 -0.28 10.97
CA THR A 612 30.38 0.29 9.71
C THR A 612 29.37 1.40 9.98
N ALA A 613 29.46 2.47 9.19
CA ALA A 613 28.53 3.59 9.28
C ALA A 613 27.07 3.08 9.17
N PRO A 614 26.14 3.61 9.98
CA PRO A 614 24.78 3.07 10.11
C PRO A 614 24.02 3.05 8.78
N GLN A 615 24.28 4.02 7.89
CA GLN A 615 23.70 4.05 6.54
C GLN A 615 24.13 2.84 5.70
N ARG A 616 25.43 2.50 5.69
CA ARG A 616 25.95 1.34 4.93
C ARG A 616 25.45 0.02 5.52
N ALA A 617 25.28 -0.06 6.84
CA ALA A 617 24.71 -1.23 7.49
C ALA A 617 23.23 -1.45 7.09
N VAL A 618 22.44 -0.39 6.93
CA VAL A 618 21.06 -0.50 6.42
C VAL A 618 21.04 -1.00 4.98
N PHE A 619 21.87 -0.44 4.09
CA PHE A 619 21.96 -0.91 2.71
C PHE A 619 22.33 -2.39 2.61
N LEU A 620 23.30 -2.85 3.40
CA LEU A 620 23.70 -4.26 3.45
C LEU A 620 22.55 -5.17 3.92
N ARG A 621 21.80 -4.75 4.96
CA ARG A 621 20.65 -5.50 5.47
C ARG A 621 19.50 -5.56 4.45
N CYS A 622 19.19 -4.43 3.79
CA CYS A 622 18.18 -4.39 2.74
C CYS A 622 18.58 -5.25 1.55
N GLY A 623 19.85 -5.20 1.12
CA GLY A 623 20.38 -6.05 0.05
C GLY A 623 20.25 -7.53 0.39
N LEU A 624 20.65 -7.93 1.60
CA LEU A 624 20.51 -9.32 2.05
C LEU A 624 19.05 -9.77 2.11
N LEU A 625 18.15 -8.92 2.64
CA LEU A 625 16.72 -9.20 2.68
C LEU A 625 16.14 -9.41 1.27
N LEU A 626 16.53 -8.56 0.31
CA LEU A 626 16.08 -8.66 -1.07
C LEU A 626 16.61 -9.94 -1.74
N SER A 627 17.86 -10.32 -1.47
CA SER A 627 18.45 -11.57 -1.96
C SER A 627 17.76 -12.80 -1.37
N ILE A 628 17.41 -12.78 -0.08
CA ILE A 628 16.66 -13.86 0.57
C ILE A 628 15.26 -13.98 -0.03
N LEU A 629 14.53 -12.87 -0.17
CA LEU A 629 13.20 -12.88 -0.77
C LEU A 629 13.23 -13.33 -2.24
N SER A 630 14.24 -12.91 -3.01
CA SER A 630 14.43 -13.37 -4.39
C SER A 630 14.75 -14.86 -4.46
N ALA A 631 15.58 -15.38 -3.55
CA ALA A 631 15.90 -16.81 -3.49
C ALA A 631 14.67 -17.64 -3.11
N LEU A 632 13.89 -17.19 -2.12
CA LEU A 632 12.63 -17.82 -1.71
C LEU A 632 11.60 -17.81 -2.85
N GLY A 633 11.47 -16.69 -3.57
CA GLY A 633 10.58 -16.60 -4.74
C GLY A 633 11.01 -17.52 -5.89
N VAL A 634 12.31 -17.67 -6.15
CA VAL A 634 12.83 -18.62 -7.16
C VAL A 634 12.60 -20.07 -6.72
N SER A 635 12.86 -20.41 -5.45
CA SER A 635 12.60 -21.75 -4.91
C SER A 635 11.13 -22.16 -4.99
N TYR A 636 10.21 -21.20 -4.85
CA TYR A 636 8.77 -21.43 -4.98
C TYR A 636 8.34 -21.88 -6.39
N VAL A 637 9.02 -21.40 -7.44
CA VAL A 637 8.76 -21.84 -8.83
C VAL A 637 9.10 -23.32 -9.03
N PHE A 638 9.99 -23.88 -8.21
CA PHE A 638 10.44 -25.26 -8.34
C PHE A 638 9.78 -26.23 -7.34
N LEU A 639 9.37 -25.78 -6.15
CA LEU A 639 8.58 -26.58 -5.19
C LEU A 639 7.66 -25.68 -4.32
N PRO A 640 6.39 -26.07 -4.08
CA PRO A 640 5.50 -25.40 -3.14
C PRO A 640 5.88 -25.74 -1.68
N ILE A 641 6.81 -24.97 -1.10
CA ILE A 641 7.43 -25.22 0.21
C ILE A 641 6.91 -24.23 1.27
N VAL A 642 5.60 -24.15 1.51
CA VAL A 642 5.07 -23.18 2.49
C VAL A 642 5.08 -23.77 3.91
N ASP A 643 4.50 -24.95 4.09
CA ASP A 643 4.41 -25.62 5.41
C ASP A 643 5.81 -26.04 5.92
N ALA A 644 6.68 -26.48 5.01
CA ALA A 644 8.04 -26.88 5.32
C ALA A 644 8.92 -25.70 5.75
N LEU A 645 8.76 -24.52 5.15
CA LEU A 645 9.52 -23.33 5.51
C LEU A 645 9.09 -22.80 6.90
N GLY A 646 7.78 -22.65 7.14
CA GLY A 646 7.26 -22.22 8.45
C GLY A 646 7.73 -23.13 9.59
N SER A 647 7.63 -24.44 9.41
CA SER A 647 8.07 -25.44 10.40
C SER A 647 9.59 -25.41 10.62
N SER A 648 10.35 -25.29 9.53
CA SER A 648 11.81 -25.28 9.56
C SER A 648 12.38 -24.08 10.29
N THR A 649 11.75 -22.93 10.12
CA THR A 649 12.18 -21.68 10.77
C THR A 649 11.96 -21.71 12.27
N MET A 650 10.86 -22.31 12.75
CA MET A 650 10.64 -22.53 14.18
C MET A 650 11.73 -23.40 14.80
N VAL A 651 12.10 -24.50 14.14
CA VAL A 651 13.17 -25.39 14.59
C VAL A 651 14.52 -24.67 14.56
N SER A 652 14.81 -23.88 13.52
CA SER A 652 16.04 -23.10 13.40
C SER A 652 16.17 -22.04 14.51
N ALA A 653 15.12 -21.26 14.77
CA ALA A 653 15.06 -20.31 15.86
C ALA A 653 15.25 -21.01 17.22
N GLY A 654 14.59 -22.16 17.42
CA GLY A 654 14.81 -23.07 18.55
C GLY A 654 16.27 -23.45 18.75
N LEU A 655 16.98 -23.74 17.66
CA LEU A 655 18.37 -24.17 17.67
C LEU A 655 19.31 -23.04 18.11
N TRP A 656 19.09 -21.80 17.64
CA TRP A 656 19.86 -20.63 18.10
C TRP A 656 19.65 -20.32 19.58
N ILE A 657 18.45 -20.58 20.11
CA ILE A 657 18.15 -20.45 21.54
C ILE A 657 18.97 -21.47 22.34
N LEU A 658 19.02 -22.72 21.87
CA LEU A 658 19.81 -23.77 22.50
C LEU A 658 21.30 -23.39 22.51
N VAL A 659 21.81 -22.90 21.37
CA VAL A 659 23.20 -22.42 21.25
C VAL A 659 23.48 -21.29 22.25
N ASP A 660 22.60 -20.30 22.38
CA ASP A 660 22.80 -19.21 23.35
C ASP A 660 22.70 -19.70 24.81
N MET A 661 21.77 -20.61 25.12
CA MET A 661 21.64 -21.20 26.46
C MET A 661 22.94 -21.93 26.86
N ILE A 662 23.53 -22.70 25.94
CA ILE A 662 24.80 -23.39 26.13
C ILE A 662 25.94 -22.38 26.34
N VAL A 663 26.05 -21.36 25.49
CA VAL A 663 27.08 -20.31 25.61
C VAL A 663 26.97 -19.55 26.93
N SER A 664 25.75 -19.23 27.35
CA SER A 664 25.44 -18.55 28.62
C SER A 664 25.78 -19.42 29.83
N PHE A 665 25.48 -20.72 29.77
CA PHE A 665 25.83 -21.69 30.82
C PHE A 665 27.35 -21.86 30.97
N VAL A 666 28.08 -21.99 29.86
CA VAL A 666 29.55 -22.07 29.85
C VAL A 666 30.16 -20.80 30.46
N ARG A 667 29.61 -19.62 30.15
CA ARG A 667 30.08 -18.36 30.73
C ARG A 667 29.79 -18.27 32.24
N SER A 668 28.60 -18.65 32.70
CA SER A 668 28.26 -18.64 34.13
C SER A 668 29.18 -19.56 34.95
N ARG A 669 29.56 -20.72 34.40
CA ARG A 669 30.58 -21.59 34.99
C ARG A 669 31.96 -20.94 35.00
N ARG A 670 32.35 -20.24 33.94
CA ARG A 670 33.63 -19.52 33.87
C ARG A 670 33.71 -18.38 34.89
N THR A 671 32.66 -17.56 35.02
CA THR A 671 32.60 -16.48 36.02
C THR A 671 32.55 -17.02 37.46
N ARG A 672 31.89 -18.16 37.70
CA ARG A 672 31.93 -18.84 39.02
C ARG A 672 33.31 -19.44 39.31
N GLY A 673 33.99 -19.97 38.30
CA GLY A 673 35.36 -20.46 38.39
C GLY A 673 36.34 -19.34 38.73
N GLU A 674 36.23 -18.19 38.05
CA GLU A 674 37.08 -17.01 38.29
C GLU A 674 36.83 -16.38 39.67
N SER A 675 35.58 -16.36 40.17
CA SER A 675 35.27 -15.91 41.54
C SER A 675 35.69 -16.91 42.64
N ALA A 676 35.81 -18.20 42.31
CA ALA A 676 36.32 -19.20 43.24
C ALA A 676 37.86 -19.16 43.34
N THR A 677 38.55 -18.73 42.28
CA THR A 677 40.01 -18.54 42.27
C THR A 677 40.49 -17.19 42.80
N SER A 678 39.61 -16.19 42.99
CA SER A 678 39.99 -14.90 43.59
C SER A 678 39.78 -14.84 45.11
N ASN A 679 39.26 -15.90 45.72
CA ASN A 679 39.03 -16.03 47.17
C ASN A 679 39.96 -17.07 47.82
N THR A 680 41.06 -17.42 47.14
CA THR A 680 42.15 -18.23 47.69
C THR A 680 43.43 -17.43 47.76
#